data_AF-A0A4U1F7X8-F1
#
_entry.id   AF-A0A4U1F7X8-F1
#
_cell.length_a   1.000
_cell.length_b   1.000
_cell.length_c   1.000
_cell.angle_alpha   90.00
_cell.angle_beta   90.00
_cell.angle_gamma   90.00
#
_symmetry.space_group_name_H-M   'P 1'
#
loop_
_entity.id
_entity.type
_entity.pdbx_description
1 polymer ?
#
loop_
_entity_poly.entity_id
_entity_poly.type
_entity_poly.pdbx_seq_one_letter_code
_entity_poly.pdbx_strand_id
1 'polypeptide(L)'
;GVIYYKEVVVTNEIFYAFSFFHSQYLENYLWMNYSPEVSSKAYLMSICCMVNEKFRENVPAWETFKKKPDDFPFFFKCILKAALAETDGEFSLHEQTVLLLFLDHCFNSLARLELELKKTPKLRKFWNLIKKNDEKMDPEAREQAYQERRFLSQLIQKFISVLKSVPLSEPVTMDKVHYCERFIELMIDLEALLPTRRWFNTILDDSHLLVHCYLSNLVRREEDGHLFSQLLDMLKFYTGFEINDQTGNALTENEMTTIHYDRITSLQRAAFAHFPELYDFALSNVAEVDTRESLIKFFGPLSSNTLHQVASYLCLLPTLPKGEDTTFDKEFLLELLVSRHERRISQIQQLNQMPLYPTEKIIWDENIVPTEYYSGEGCLALPKLNLQFLTLHDYLLRNFNLFRLESTYEIRQDIEDSSEYGGVVFGGWARMAQPIVAFTVVEVAKPSIGENWPTRVRADVSIHLNVRDHIRDEWEGLRKHDVCFLITVRPTKPYGTKFDRRRPFVEQVGLVYVRGCEVQGMLDDKGRVIEDGPEPRPNLRGESRTFRVFLDPNQYQQDMTNTIQNGAEDVYETFNIIMRRKPKENNFKAVLETIRNLMNTDCVVPDWLHDIILGYGDPSSAHYSKMPNQIATLDFNDTFFSIEHLKTSFPGHNVKVTVDDPALQIPPFRITFPVRNGKGKKRKDAEKEDEDTEEAKTLIVEPHVIPNRGPYPYNQPKRNTIQFTHTQIEAIRAGMQPGLTMVVGPPGTGKTDVAVQIISNIYHNFPEQRTLIVTHSNQALNQLFEKIMALDIDERHLLRLGHGEEELETEKDFSR
;
A
#
# COMPACT_ATOMS: atom_id res chain seq x y z
N GLY A 1 37.76 9.58 -4.42
CA GLY A 1 39.14 9.60 -4.94
C GLY A 1 39.62 8.20 -5.22
N VAL A 2 40.76 7.78 -4.64
CA VAL A 2 41.34 6.43 -4.85
C VAL A 2 40.38 5.30 -4.52
N ILE A 3 39.67 5.37 -3.39
CA ILE A 3 38.67 4.36 -2.97
C ILE A 3 37.62 4.15 -4.06
N TYR A 4 36.98 5.21 -4.54
CA TYR A 4 35.97 5.13 -5.61
C TYR A 4 36.50 4.41 -6.87
N TYR A 5 37.64 4.86 -7.40
CA TYR A 5 38.17 4.31 -8.65
C TYR A 5 38.81 2.92 -8.53
N LYS A 6 39.19 2.46 -7.33
CA LYS A 6 39.83 1.13 -7.13
C LYS A 6 38.94 0.08 -6.47
N GLU A 7 38.05 0.49 -5.57
CA GLU A 7 37.25 -0.41 -4.74
C GLU A 7 35.76 -0.43 -5.11
N VAL A 8 35.27 0.59 -5.86
CA VAL A 8 33.86 0.70 -6.27
C VAL A 8 33.69 0.52 -7.79
N VAL A 9 34.51 1.20 -8.60
CA VAL A 9 34.39 1.14 -10.07
C VAL A 9 35.03 -0.12 -10.69
N VAL A 10 36.10 -0.66 -10.08
CA VAL A 10 36.85 -1.81 -10.63
C VAL A 10 36.24 -3.16 -10.26
N THR A 11 35.56 -3.23 -9.12
CA THR A 11 34.88 -4.43 -8.61
C THR A 11 33.52 -4.66 -9.27
N ASN A 12 32.88 -3.58 -9.76
CA ASN A 12 31.53 -3.59 -10.33
C ASN A 12 30.44 -4.12 -9.36
N GLU A 13 30.75 -4.19 -8.06
CA GLU A 13 29.92 -4.76 -7.01
C GLU A 13 29.73 -3.77 -5.85
N ILE A 14 28.48 -3.56 -5.44
CA ILE A 14 28.11 -2.68 -4.33
C ILE A 14 28.48 -3.32 -2.97
N PHE A 15 28.84 -4.60 -2.92
CA PHE A 15 29.19 -5.34 -1.70
C PHE A 15 30.25 -4.67 -0.79
N TYR A 16 31.19 -3.89 -1.34
CA TYR A 16 32.14 -3.13 -0.53
C TYR A 16 31.58 -1.83 0.06
N ALA A 17 30.47 -1.30 -0.47
CA ALA A 17 29.73 -0.19 0.14
C ALA A 17 29.28 -0.55 1.57
N PHE A 18 28.89 -1.79 1.81
CA PHE A 18 28.55 -2.32 3.14
C PHE A 18 29.71 -2.21 4.15
N SER A 19 30.95 -2.50 3.72
CA SER A 19 32.15 -2.35 4.55
C SER A 19 32.46 -0.89 4.86
N PHE A 20 32.31 0.00 3.87
CA PHE A 20 32.49 1.44 4.08
C PHE A 20 31.36 2.06 4.92
N PHE A 21 30.12 1.57 4.77
CA PHE A 21 28.97 1.93 5.57
C PHE A 21 29.21 1.63 7.05
N HIS A 22 29.69 0.43 7.40
CA HIS A 22 30.02 0.08 8.79
C HIS A 22 31.16 0.92 9.39
N SER A 23 32.03 1.50 8.55
CA SER A 23 33.07 2.45 8.97
C SER A 23 32.61 3.91 9.10
N GLN A 24 31.31 4.19 8.93
CA GLN A 24 30.73 5.54 8.98
C GLN A 24 31.38 6.51 7.97
N TYR A 25 31.65 6.02 6.76
CA TYR A 25 32.39 6.77 5.73
C TYR A 25 31.66 8.06 5.31
N LEU A 26 30.32 8.07 5.30
CA LEU A 26 29.53 9.27 5.02
C LEU A 26 29.64 10.31 6.14
N GLU A 27 29.50 9.87 7.39
CA GLU A 27 29.45 10.69 8.59
C GLU A 27 30.79 11.31 8.97
N ASN A 28 31.85 10.51 8.90
CA ASN A 28 33.16 10.87 9.44
C ASN A 28 34.15 11.36 8.37
N TYR A 29 33.91 11.04 7.08
CA TYR A 29 34.82 11.40 6.00
C TYR A 29 34.17 12.23 4.89
N LEU A 30 33.13 11.71 4.21
CA LEU A 30 32.59 12.37 3.01
C LEU A 30 31.89 13.68 3.35
N TRP A 31 30.81 13.69 4.12
CA TRP A 31 29.99 14.90 4.20
C TRP A 31 30.66 16.04 4.99
N MET A 32 31.37 15.70 6.06
CA MET A 32 32.06 16.69 6.90
C MET A 32 33.17 17.43 6.13
N ASN A 33 33.84 16.74 5.20
CA ASN A 33 34.90 17.30 4.37
C ASN A 33 34.44 17.67 2.94
N TYR A 34 33.14 17.67 2.66
CA TYR A 34 32.61 18.14 1.38
C TYR A 34 32.56 19.67 1.35
N SER A 35 32.94 20.25 0.22
CA SER A 35 32.78 21.67 -0.12
C SER A 35 32.76 21.83 -1.65
N PRO A 36 32.33 22.98 -2.20
CA PRO A 36 32.34 23.23 -3.64
C PRO A 36 33.72 23.09 -4.28
N GLU A 37 34.79 23.43 -3.56
CA GLU A 37 36.18 23.43 -4.06
C GLU A 37 36.75 22.02 -4.24
N VAL A 38 36.29 21.04 -3.45
CA VAL A 38 36.75 19.64 -3.51
C VAL A 38 35.77 18.71 -4.24
N SER A 39 34.64 19.26 -4.70
CA SER A 39 33.61 18.50 -5.40
C SER A 39 34.14 17.91 -6.72
N SER A 40 33.83 16.65 -6.97
CA SER A 40 34.27 15.90 -8.15
C SER A 40 33.35 14.71 -8.37
N LYS A 41 33.34 14.15 -9.60
CA LYS A 41 32.59 12.93 -9.95
C LYS A 41 32.68 11.85 -8.86
N ALA A 42 33.90 11.47 -8.47
CA ALA A 42 34.14 10.45 -7.47
C ALA A 42 33.60 10.80 -6.07
N TYR A 43 33.50 12.08 -5.71
CA TYR A 43 32.93 12.53 -4.43
C TYR A 43 31.39 12.45 -4.48
N LEU A 44 30.78 12.98 -5.55
CA LEU A 44 29.34 12.97 -5.77
C LEU A 44 28.78 11.55 -5.76
N MET A 45 29.39 10.66 -6.54
CA MET A 45 28.99 9.26 -6.62
C MET A 45 29.19 8.52 -5.30
N SER A 46 30.30 8.74 -4.58
CA SER A 46 30.52 8.11 -3.27
C SER A 46 29.45 8.50 -2.25
N ILE A 47 28.98 9.76 -2.25
CA ILE A 47 27.90 10.21 -1.37
C ILE A 47 26.58 9.51 -1.77
N CYS A 48 26.25 9.46 -3.06
CA CYS A 48 25.02 8.81 -3.53
C CYS A 48 24.99 7.32 -3.18
N CYS A 49 26.09 6.58 -3.43
CA CYS A 49 26.19 5.17 -3.05
C CYS A 49 25.97 4.95 -1.55
N MET A 50 26.55 5.79 -0.68
CA MET A 50 26.36 5.66 0.78
C MET A 50 24.94 6.02 1.24
N VAL A 51 24.25 6.93 0.55
CA VAL A 51 22.84 7.25 0.85
C VAL A 51 21.93 6.11 0.41
N ASN A 52 22.09 5.59 -0.81
CA ASN A 52 21.29 4.47 -1.32
C ASN A 52 21.50 3.21 -0.48
N GLU A 53 22.75 2.91 -0.08
CA GLU A 53 23.08 1.82 0.85
C GLU A 53 22.38 2.01 2.21
N LYS A 54 22.34 3.23 2.75
CA LYS A 54 21.62 3.54 4.00
C LYS A 54 20.11 3.31 3.89
N PHE A 55 19.51 3.57 2.74
CA PHE A 55 18.11 3.21 2.48
C PHE A 55 17.93 1.69 2.35
N ARG A 56 18.85 0.98 1.69
CA ARG A 56 18.83 -0.48 1.57
C ARG A 56 18.90 -1.18 2.93
N GLU A 57 19.77 -0.70 3.81
CA GLU A 57 19.92 -1.19 5.19
C GLU A 57 18.86 -0.63 6.17
N ASN A 58 17.89 0.16 5.68
CA ASN A 58 16.81 0.79 6.46
C ASN A 58 17.30 1.59 7.69
N VAL A 59 18.36 2.38 7.53
CA VAL A 59 18.92 3.25 8.58
C VAL A 59 18.76 4.74 8.24
N PRO A 60 18.83 5.65 9.23
CA PRO A 60 18.71 7.09 8.98
C PRO A 60 19.76 7.62 7.97
N ALA A 61 19.29 7.96 6.77
CA ALA A 61 20.14 8.46 5.68
C ALA A 61 20.53 9.93 5.82
N TRP A 62 19.65 10.75 6.42
CA TRP A 62 19.71 12.22 6.27
C TRP A 62 20.39 12.99 7.42
N GLU A 63 20.66 12.36 8.56
CA GLU A 63 21.13 13.05 9.78
C GLU A 63 22.45 13.79 9.59
N THR A 64 23.37 13.25 8.79
CA THR A 64 24.65 13.88 8.47
C THR A 64 24.48 15.21 7.75
N PHE A 65 23.55 15.27 6.80
CA PHE A 65 23.25 16.47 6.02
C PHE A 65 22.54 17.52 6.88
N LYS A 66 21.62 17.09 7.77
CA LYS A 66 20.98 17.98 8.77
C LYS A 66 22.00 18.62 9.71
N LYS A 67 23.06 17.89 10.08
CA LYS A 67 24.13 18.36 10.99
C LYS A 67 25.06 19.42 10.36
N LYS A 68 25.23 19.42 9.03
CA LYS A 68 25.99 20.44 8.27
C LYS A 68 25.27 20.70 6.93
N PRO A 69 24.26 21.58 6.89
CA PRO A 69 23.39 21.73 5.71
C PRO A 69 23.97 22.61 4.59
N ASP A 70 24.99 23.43 4.88
CA ASP A 70 25.39 24.58 4.06
C ASP A 70 25.78 24.22 2.62
N ASP A 71 26.49 23.10 2.43
CA ASP A 71 26.98 22.65 1.12
C ASP A 71 25.98 21.79 0.33
N PHE A 72 24.84 21.39 0.94
CA PHE A 72 23.84 20.52 0.31
C PHE A 72 23.18 21.12 -0.94
N PRO A 73 22.82 22.41 -1.00
CA PRO A 73 22.26 23.01 -2.20
C PRO A 73 23.23 22.99 -3.40
N PHE A 74 24.55 23.08 -3.16
CA PHE A 74 25.55 22.95 -4.23
C PHE A 74 25.71 21.50 -4.67
N PHE A 75 25.84 20.57 -3.72
CA PHE A 75 25.86 19.13 -3.97
C PHE A 75 24.67 18.68 -4.84
N PHE A 76 23.45 19.03 -4.43
CA PHE A 76 22.23 18.61 -5.14
C PHE A 76 22.19 19.13 -6.58
N LYS A 77 22.60 20.39 -6.82
CA LYS A 77 22.70 20.94 -8.19
C LYS A 77 23.71 20.22 -9.06
N CYS A 78 24.82 19.74 -8.49
CA CYS A 78 25.78 18.89 -9.21
C CYS A 78 25.17 17.53 -9.56
N ILE A 79 24.35 16.93 -8.67
CA ILE A 79 23.62 15.69 -8.96
C ILE A 79 22.63 15.89 -10.12
N LEU A 80 21.87 16.99 -10.15
CA LEU A 80 20.97 17.30 -11.28
C LEU A 80 21.72 17.36 -12.63
N LYS A 81 22.89 18.00 -12.65
CA LYS A 81 23.73 18.09 -13.85
C LYS A 81 24.29 16.72 -14.26
N ALA A 82 24.72 15.90 -13.31
CA ALA A 82 25.25 14.56 -13.57
C ALA A 82 24.17 13.58 -14.08
N ALA A 83 22.93 13.66 -13.57
CA ALA A 83 21.82 12.85 -14.04
C ALA A 83 21.35 13.21 -15.47
N LEU A 84 21.52 14.47 -15.88
CA LEU A 84 21.26 14.96 -17.25
C LEU A 84 22.48 14.89 -18.18
N ALA A 85 23.64 14.39 -17.72
CA ALA A 85 24.82 14.28 -18.56
C ALA A 85 24.56 13.36 -19.78
N GLU A 86 25.29 13.60 -20.86
CA GLU A 86 25.18 12.80 -22.10
C GLU A 86 25.37 11.31 -21.79
N THR A 87 24.53 10.46 -22.38
CA THR A 87 24.58 9.01 -22.17
C THR A 87 25.90 8.46 -22.71
N ASP A 88 26.58 7.63 -21.91
CA ASP A 88 27.92 7.10 -22.18
C ASP A 88 29.03 8.18 -22.33
N GLY A 89 28.79 9.38 -21.77
CA GLY A 89 29.74 10.50 -21.71
C GLY A 89 30.61 10.48 -20.44
N GLU A 90 30.54 11.56 -19.63
CA GLU A 90 31.32 11.65 -18.38
C GLU A 90 30.90 10.61 -17.33
N PHE A 91 29.61 10.23 -17.32
CA PHE A 91 29.03 9.25 -16.41
C PHE A 91 28.50 8.06 -17.21
N SER A 92 28.79 6.84 -16.74
CA SER A 92 28.21 5.61 -17.32
C SER A 92 26.72 5.51 -17.03
N LEU A 93 25.99 4.70 -17.80
CA LEU A 93 24.57 4.48 -17.56
C LEU A 93 24.29 3.82 -16.20
N HIS A 94 25.20 2.97 -15.71
CA HIS A 94 25.16 2.44 -14.34
C HIS A 94 25.30 3.55 -13.28
N GLU A 95 26.28 4.45 -13.42
CA GLU A 95 26.44 5.60 -12.52
C GLU A 95 25.18 6.49 -12.56
N GLN A 96 24.61 6.72 -13.74
CA GLN A 96 23.35 7.47 -13.88
C GLN A 96 22.14 6.75 -13.27
N THR A 97 22.14 5.42 -13.21
CA THR A 97 21.12 4.61 -12.51
C THR A 97 21.22 4.77 -10.99
N VAL A 98 22.45 4.79 -10.44
CA VAL A 98 22.69 5.12 -9.01
C VAL A 98 22.22 6.54 -8.69
N LEU A 99 22.41 7.49 -9.61
CA LEU A 99 21.87 8.84 -9.47
C LEU A 99 20.34 8.86 -9.52
N LEU A 100 19.69 8.11 -10.41
CA LEU A 100 18.21 8.00 -10.41
C LEU A 100 17.67 7.48 -9.07
N LEU A 101 18.28 6.45 -8.48
CA LEU A 101 17.87 5.92 -7.19
C LEU A 101 18.10 6.92 -6.03
N PHE A 102 19.22 7.64 -6.03
CA PHE A 102 19.43 8.73 -5.06
C PHE A 102 18.36 9.83 -5.21
N LEU A 103 17.96 10.10 -6.45
CA LEU A 103 17.02 11.15 -6.80
C LEU A 103 15.55 10.76 -6.54
N ASP A 104 15.20 9.47 -6.63
CA ASP A 104 13.95 8.90 -6.10
C ASP A 104 13.76 9.25 -4.62
N HIS A 105 14.82 9.11 -3.83
CA HIS A 105 14.82 9.50 -2.42
C HIS A 105 14.69 11.03 -2.18
N CYS A 106 14.63 11.88 -3.21
CA CYS A 106 14.76 13.35 -3.11
C CYS A 106 13.65 14.23 -3.73
N PHE A 107 12.86 13.76 -4.71
CA PHE A 107 12.31 14.69 -5.73
C PHE A 107 10.86 15.21 -5.62
N ASN A 108 10.54 16.24 -6.43
CA ASN A 108 9.22 16.90 -6.66
C ASN A 108 9.19 17.81 -7.94
N SER A 109 8.09 17.78 -8.76
CA SER A 109 7.59 18.83 -9.73
C SER A 109 8.45 19.21 -10.99
N LEU A 110 7.99 19.86 -12.11
CA LEU A 110 6.78 20.63 -12.51
C LEU A 110 6.69 20.84 -14.08
N ALA A 111 5.51 20.82 -14.75
CA ALA A 111 5.06 21.65 -15.94
C ALA A 111 4.08 21.02 -16.99
N ARG A 112 3.00 21.74 -17.36
CA ARG A 112 2.42 21.91 -18.72
C ARG A 112 1.34 22.99 -18.61
N LEU A 113 1.44 24.04 -19.43
CA LEU A 113 1.05 25.37 -18.94
C LEU A 113 -0.29 25.93 -19.44
N GLU A 114 -0.40 26.33 -20.71
CA GLU A 114 -1.47 27.26 -21.12
C GLU A 114 -2.87 26.62 -21.16
N LEU A 115 -2.95 25.29 -21.29
CA LEU A 115 -4.21 24.54 -21.18
C LEU A 115 -4.69 24.49 -19.72
N GLU A 116 -3.81 24.15 -18.78
CA GLU A 116 -4.12 24.12 -17.34
C GLU A 116 -4.46 25.52 -16.79
N LEU A 117 -3.82 26.58 -17.30
CA LEU A 117 -4.18 27.96 -16.97
C LEU A 117 -5.54 28.42 -17.55
N LYS A 118 -6.16 27.65 -18.45
CA LYS A 118 -7.55 27.84 -18.90
C LYS A 118 -8.50 26.97 -18.08
N LYS A 119 -8.15 25.70 -17.83
CA LYS A 119 -8.91 24.74 -17.02
C LYS A 119 -9.07 25.22 -15.57
N THR A 120 -8.02 25.80 -14.98
CA THR A 120 -8.04 26.34 -13.62
C THR A 120 -7.64 27.83 -13.60
N PRO A 121 -8.56 28.77 -13.92
CA PRO A 121 -8.24 30.20 -14.06
C PRO A 121 -7.57 30.85 -12.85
N LYS A 122 -7.81 30.34 -11.63
CA LYS A 122 -7.17 30.79 -10.40
C LYS A 122 -5.63 30.68 -10.45
N LEU A 123 -5.09 29.69 -11.15
CA LEU A 123 -3.64 29.47 -11.28
C LEU A 123 -2.94 30.56 -12.09
N ARG A 124 -3.63 31.23 -13.02
CA ARG A 124 -3.07 32.31 -13.85
C ARG A 124 -2.54 33.48 -13.00
N LYS A 125 -3.14 33.73 -11.83
CA LYS A 125 -2.66 34.74 -10.87
C LYS A 125 -1.30 34.34 -10.26
N PHE A 126 -1.14 33.09 -9.86
CA PHE A 126 0.11 32.57 -9.28
C PHE A 126 1.20 32.48 -10.35
N TRP A 127 0.87 32.04 -11.56
CA TRP A 127 1.81 32.00 -12.67
C TRP A 127 2.35 33.38 -13.05
N ASN A 128 1.48 34.40 -13.11
CA ASN A 128 1.90 35.78 -13.33
C ASN A 128 2.74 36.34 -12.17
N LEU A 129 2.57 35.84 -10.94
CA LEU A 129 3.42 36.20 -9.79
C LEU A 129 4.81 35.57 -9.90
N ILE A 130 4.90 34.30 -10.34
CA ILE A 130 6.18 33.62 -10.60
C ILE A 130 6.98 34.41 -11.65
N LYS A 131 6.39 34.72 -12.80
CA LYS A 131 7.03 35.55 -13.84
C LYS A 131 7.54 36.90 -13.31
N LYS A 132 6.73 37.62 -12.52
CA LYS A 132 7.11 38.89 -11.88
C LYS A 132 8.19 38.77 -10.81
N ASN A 133 8.45 37.56 -10.31
CA ASN A 133 9.55 37.30 -9.40
C ASN A 133 10.81 36.88 -10.17
N ASP A 134 10.66 36.10 -11.25
CA ASP A 134 11.75 35.77 -12.18
C ASP A 134 12.36 37.03 -12.84
N GLU A 135 11.53 38.06 -13.10
CA GLU A 135 11.97 39.39 -13.57
C GLU A 135 12.88 40.13 -12.56
N LYS A 136 12.84 39.77 -11.27
CA LYS A 136 13.64 40.39 -10.20
C LYS A 136 14.92 39.60 -9.85
N MET A 137 15.03 38.37 -10.35
CA MET A 137 16.23 37.56 -10.15
C MET A 137 17.37 38.10 -11.02
N ASP A 138 18.60 37.98 -10.53
CA ASP A 138 19.78 38.16 -11.36
C ASP A 138 19.84 37.10 -12.48
N PRO A 139 20.60 37.33 -13.56
CA PRO A 139 20.60 36.42 -14.71
C PRO A 139 21.06 34.99 -14.39
N GLU A 140 21.97 34.81 -13.43
CA GLU A 140 22.54 33.51 -13.07
C GLU A 140 21.55 32.69 -12.23
N ALA A 141 20.99 33.29 -11.18
CA ALA A 141 19.94 32.66 -10.38
C ALA A 141 18.69 32.34 -11.21
N ARG A 142 18.34 33.19 -12.18
CA ARG A 142 17.20 32.95 -13.07
C ARG A 142 17.44 31.78 -14.02
N GLU A 143 18.62 31.68 -14.63
CA GLU A 143 18.95 30.54 -15.50
C GLU A 143 19.02 29.25 -14.68
N GLN A 144 19.65 29.28 -13.50
CA GLN A 144 19.67 28.15 -12.57
C GLN A 144 18.26 27.68 -12.17
N ALA A 145 17.36 28.61 -11.85
CA ALA A 145 15.95 28.30 -11.56
C ALA A 145 15.21 27.73 -12.79
N TYR A 146 15.56 28.13 -14.01
CA TYR A 146 14.99 27.56 -15.23
C TYR A 146 15.51 26.15 -15.54
N GLN A 147 16.78 25.85 -15.23
CA GLN A 147 17.31 24.49 -15.31
C GLN A 147 16.62 23.57 -14.31
N GLU A 148 16.50 23.99 -13.04
CA GLU A 148 15.78 23.24 -11.99
C GLU A 148 14.32 22.95 -12.39
N ARG A 149 13.59 23.94 -12.92
CA ARG A 149 12.19 23.78 -13.39
C ARG A 149 12.04 22.91 -14.64
N ARG A 150 13.11 22.67 -15.40
CA ARG A 150 13.11 21.83 -16.61
C ARG A 150 13.69 20.44 -16.35
N PHE A 151 14.23 20.19 -15.17
CA PHE A 151 14.98 18.97 -14.88
C PHE A 151 14.19 17.69 -15.21
N LEU A 152 12.98 17.51 -14.64
CA LEU A 152 12.21 16.28 -14.86
C LEU A 152 11.75 16.11 -16.32
N SER A 153 11.42 17.20 -17.02
CA SER A 153 11.03 17.11 -18.45
C SER A 153 12.22 16.75 -19.34
N GLN A 154 13.41 17.29 -19.06
CA GLN A 154 14.65 16.91 -19.73
C GLN A 154 15.06 15.47 -19.41
N LEU A 155 14.87 15.03 -18.16
CA LEU A 155 15.17 13.65 -17.74
C LEU A 155 14.27 12.64 -18.45
N ILE A 156 12.98 12.95 -18.64
CA ILE A 156 12.07 12.14 -19.48
C ILE A 156 12.59 12.04 -20.93
N GLN A 157 13.06 13.12 -21.53
CA GLN A 157 13.61 13.07 -22.89
C GLN A 157 14.88 12.21 -22.98
N LYS A 158 15.75 12.26 -21.96
CA LYS A 158 16.91 11.36 -21.83
C LYS A 158 16.47 9.90 -21.68
N PHE A 159 15.45 9.61 -20.88
CA PHE A 159 14.89 8.26 -20.77
C PHE A 159 14.32 7.76 -22.10
N ILE A 160 13.53 8.56 -22.81
CA ILE A 160 12.94 8.17 -24.11
C ILE A 160 14.03 7.83 -25.13
N SER A 161 15.17 8.55 -25.14
CA SER A 161 16.28 8.23 -26.04
C SER A 161 17.03 6.95 -25.63
N VAL A 162 17.23 6.70 -24.34
CA VAL A 162 17.78 5.43 -23.83
C VAL A 162 16.86 4.26 -24.20
N LEU A 163 15.54 4.39 -23.96
CA LEU A 163 14.53 3.38 -24.26
C LEU A 163 14.46 3.06 -25.76
N LYS A 164 14.47 4.07 -26.64
CA LYS A 164 14.51 3.88 -28.10
C LYS A 164 15.84 3.28 -28.58
N SER A 165 16.90 3.29 -27.77
CA SER A 165 18.19 2.63 -28.08
C SER A 165 18.24 1.14 -27.73
N VAL A 166 17.16 0.57 -27.17
CA VAL A 166 17.02 -0.87 -26.89
C VAL A 166 16.62 -1.61 -28.18
N PRO A 167 17.39 -2.61 -28.64
CA PRO A 167 17.04 -3.40 -29.81
C PRO A 167 15.90 -4.40 -29.50
N LEU A 168 15.10 -4.74 -30.52
CA LEU A 168 13.99 -5.68 -30.38
C LEU A 168 14.44 -7.11 -30.07
N SER A 169 15.44 -7.62 -30.80
CA SER A 169 15.89 -9.01 -30.72
C SER A 169 17.41 -9.19 -30.56
N GLU A 170 18.22 -8.17 -30.86
CA GLU A 170 19.67 -8.23 -30.62
C GLU A 170 19.97 -8.19 -29.10
N PRO A 171 21.16 -8.64 -28.66
CA PRO A 171 21.56 -8.54 -27.26
C PRO A 171 21.53 -7.08 -26.75
N VAL A 172 20.95 -6.88 -25.56
CA VAL A 172 20.90 -5.58 -24.88
C VAL A 172 21.81 -5.62 -23.64
N THR A 173 22.44 -4.49 -23.31
CA THR A 173 23.19 -4.36 -22.05
C THR A 173 22.21 -4.18 -20.88
N MET A 174 22.43 -4.93 -19.80
CA MET A 174 21.57 -4.87 -18.61
C MET A 174 21.52 -3.46 -17.98
N ASP A 175 22.58 -2.65 -18.12
CA ASP A 175 22.56 -1.23 -17.70
C ASP A 175 21.43 -0.42 -18.34
N LYS A 176 21.04 -0.73 -19.59
CA LYS A 176 19.91 -0.06 -20.25
C LYS A 176 18.57 -0.52 -19.69
N VAL A 177 18.45 -1.81 -19.37
CA VAL A 177 17.26 -2.40 -18.78
C VAL A 177 17.06 -1.81 -17.37
N HIS A 178 18.07 -1.90 -16.50
CA HIS A 178 18.03 -1.37 -15.14
C HIS A 178 17.85 0.15 -15.06
N TYR A 179 18.45 0.92 -15.98
CA TYR A 179 18.16 2.35 -16.07
C TYR A 179 16.68 2.61 -16.39
N CYS A 180 16.09 1.83 -17.31
CA CYS A 180 14.68 1.97 -17.66
C CYS A 180 13.76 1.56 -16.50
N GLU A 181 14.07 0.47 -15.80
CA GLU A 181 13.32 -0.02 -14.63
C GLU A 181 13.34 1.00 -13.50
N ARG A 182 14.52 1.47 -13.07
CA ARG A 182 14.68 2.50 -12.04
C ARG A 182 14.08 3.85 -12.45
N PHE A 183 14.04 4.15 -13.75
CA PHE A 183 13.34 5.33 -14.23
C PHE A 183 11.82 5.21 -14.04
N ILE A 184 11.21 4.07 -14.39
CA ILE A 184 9.76 3.86 -14.16
C ILE A 184 9.43 3.82 -12.67
N GLU A 185 10.30 3.24 -11.82
CA GLU A 185 10.18 3.33 -10.36
C GLU A 185 10.08 4.78 -9.88
N LEU A 186 11.02 5.65 -10.31
CA LEU A 186 10.97 7.09 -10.03
C LEU A 186 9.67 7.74 -10.55
N MET A 187 9.14 7.33 -11.70
CA MET A 187 7.85 7.86 -12.19
C MET A 187 6.67 7.39 -11.33
N ILE A 188 6.69 6.15 -10.83
CA ILE A 188 5.65 5.62 -9.94
C ILE A 188 5.61 6.42 -8.65
N ASP A 189 6.74 6.59 -7.96
CA ASP A 189 6.79 7.37 -6.72
C ASP A 189 6.54 8.87 -6.97
N LEU A 190 6.97 9.36 -8.15
CA LEU A 190 6.54 10.59 -8.80
C LEU A 190 5.02 10.83 -8.70
N GLU A 191 4.26 9.83 -9.13
CA GLU A 191 2.81 9.91 -9.31
C GLU A 191 2.01 9.43 -8.09
N ALA A 192 2.61 8.63 -7.21
CA ALA A 192 2.00 8.01 -6.04
C ALA A 192 2.04 8.88 -4.76
N LEU A 193 2.56 10.11 -4.86
CA LEU A 193 2.69 11.05 -3.75
C LEU A 193 2.06 12.41 -4.14
N LEU A 194 1.07 12.90 -3.37
CA LEU A 194 0.29 14.07 -3.79
C LEU A 194 1.13 15.36 -4.00
N PRO A 195 2.08 15.74 -3.13
CA PRO A 195 2.96 16.90 -3.36
C PRO A 195 3.73 16.88 -4.70
N THR A 196 4.24 15.71 -5.11
CA THR A 196 4.99 15.52 -6.36
C THR A 196 4.04 15.50 -7.54
N ARG A 197 3.02 14.63 -7.46
CA ARG A 197 1.98 14.38 -8.47
C ARG A 197 1.26 15.64 -8.91
N ARG A 198 0.88 16.51 -7.97
CA ARG A 198 0.03 17.71 -8.15
C ARG A 198 0.33 18.55 -9.40
N TRP A 199 1.59 18.56 -9.81
CA TRP A 199 2.08 19.25 -10.99
C TRP A 199 2.87 18.37 -11.96
N PHE A 200 3.32 17.19 -11.51
CA PHE A 200 4.11 16.27 -12.31
C PHE A 200 3.25 15.35 -13.19
N ASN A 201 2.03 15.01 -12.77
CA ASN A 201 1.10 14.24 -13.61
C ASN A 201 0.89 14.92 -14.98
N THR A 202 0.80 16.25 -15.00
CA THR A 202 0.68 17.02 -16.25
C THR A 202 1.96 17.07 -17.08
N ILE A 203 3.16 16.93 -16.48
CA ILE A 203 4.41 16.68 -17.25
C ILE A 203 4.31 15.35 -17.96
N LEU A 204 3.94 14.32 -17.19
CA LEU A 204 4.06 12.95 -17.63
C LEU A 204 3.06 12.67 -18.76
N ASP A 205 1.85 13.20 -18.65
CA ASP A 205 0.85 13.26 -19.73
C ASP A 205 1.35 14.04 -20.96
N ASP A 206 1.93 15.24 -20.78
CA ASP A 206 2.41 16.07 -21.92
C ASP A 206 3.62 15.48 -22.65
N SER A 207 4.40 14.65 -21.96
CA SER A 207 5.57 13.97 -22.51
C SER A 207 5.24 12.72 -23.32
N HIS A 208 3.98 12.24 -23.26
CA HIS A 208 3.51 10.99 -23.88
C HIS A 208 4.31 9.74 -23.49
N LEU A 209 5.00 9.78 -22.33
CA LEU A 209 5.93 8.73 -21.89
C LEU A 209 5.28 7.35 -21.87
N LEU A 210 4.05 7.24 -21.35
CA LEU A 210 3.36 5.97 -21.21
C LEU A 210 3.14 5.31 -22.59
N VAL A 211 2.80 6.10 -23.62
CA VAL A 211 2.65 5.65 -25.01
C VAL A 211 4.00 5.23 -25.60
N HIS A 212 5.06 6.00 -25.33
CA HIS A 212 6.42 5.61 -25.73
C HIS A 212 6.87 4.27 -25.10
N CYS A 213 6.46 3.98 -23.86
CA CYS A 213 6.80 2.75 -23.15
C CYS A 213 6.04 1.53 -23.68
N TYR A 214 4.70 1.62 -23.84
CA TYR A 214 3.90 0.50 -24.37
C TYR A 214 4.21 0.15 -25.84
N LEU A 215 4.76 1.10 -26.62
CA LEU A 215 5.24 0.85 -27.98
C LEU A 215 6.75 0.61 -28.08
N SER A 216 7.44 0.47 -26.94
CA SER A 216 8.89 0.28 -26.92
C SER A 216 9.29 -1.14 -27.35
N ASN A 217 10.55 -1.29 -27.76
CA ASN A 217 11.13 -2.61 -27.97
C ASN A 217 11.28 -3.38 -26.65
N LEU A 218 11.45 -2.69 -25.52
CA LEU A 218 11.72 -3.32 -24.22
C LEU A 218 10.51 -4.14 -23.74
N VAL A 219 9.29 -3.60 -23.75
CA VAL A 219 8.06 -4.36 -23.40
C VAL A 219 7.75 -5.52 -24.35
N ARG A 220 8.37 -5.56 -25.53
CA ARG A 220 8.22 -6.64 -26.52
C ARG A 220 9.21 -7.80 -26.29
N ARG A 221 10.10 -7.69 -25.28
CA ARG A 221 11.03 -8.75 -24.87
C ARG A 221 10.46 -9.47 -23.66
N GLU A 222 10.01 -10.71 -23.86
CA GLU A 222 9.29 -11.49 -22.84
C GLU A 222 10.11 -11.76 -21.57
N GLU A 223 11.44 -11.88 -21.69
CA GLU A 223 12.35 -12.11 -20.56
C GLU A 223 12.93 -10.77 -20.05
N ASP A 224 13.80 -10.10 -20.83
CA ASP A 224 14.49 -8.86 -20.43
C ASP A 224 13.54 -7.69 -20.08
N GLY A 225 12.31 -7.71 -20.59
CA GLY A 225 11.33 -6.63 -20.45
C GLY A 225 10.25 -6.88 -19.40
N HIS A 226 10.24 -8.04 -18.75
CA HIS A 226 9.13 -8.47 -17.87
C HIS A 226 8.93 -7.52 -16.68
N LEU A 227 9.98 -7.25 -15.90
CA LEU A 227 9.94 -6.32 -14.78
C LEU A 227 9.56 -4.90 -15.23
N PHE A 228 10.14 -4.43 -16.34
CA PHE A 228 9.78 -3.13 -16.93
C PHE A 228 8.29 -3.05 -17.31
N SER A 229 7.69 -4.12 -17.84
CA SER A 229 6.26 -4.17 -18.16
C SER A 229 5.39 -4.13 -16.89
N GLN A 230 5.78 -4.85 -15.83
CA GLN A 230 5.04 -4.84 -14.56
C GLN A 230 5.08 -3.47 -13.88
N LEU A 231 6.25 -2.82 -13.87
CA LEU A 231 6.40 -1.43 -13.42
C LEU A 231 5.60 -0.46 -14.29
N LEU A 232 5.56 -0.67 -15.62
CA LEU A 232 4.79 0.18 -16.52
C LEU A 232 3.27 0.09 -16.26
N ASP A 233 2.75 -1.09 -15.92
CA ASP A 233 1.34 -1.27 -15.52
C ASP A 233 1.03 -0.56 -14.18
N MET A 234 1.96 -0.57 -13.23
CA MET A 234 1.86 0.26 -12.02
C MET A 234 1.85 1.76 -12.35
N LEU A 235 2.68 2.21 -13.29
CA LEU A 235 2.70 3.61 -13.72
C LEU A 235 1.40 4.00 -14.47
N LYS A 236 0.83 3.09 -15.27
CA LYS A 236 -0.49 3.27 -15.91
C LYS A 236 -1.59 3.41 -14.88
N PHE A 237 -1.54 2.65 -13.79
CA PHE A 237 -2.48 2.78 -12.68
C PHE A 237 -2.41 4.17 -12.03
N TYR A 238 -1.21 4.68 -11.72
CA TYR A 238 -1.07 5.99 -11.07
C TYR A 238 -1.29 7.19 -12.01
N THR A 239 -0.77 7.19 -13.23
CA THR A 239 -1.10 8.25 -14.22
C THR A 239 -2.60 8.35 -14.47
N GLY A 240 -3.30 7.21 -14.43
CA GLY A 240 -4.75 7.13 -14.50
C GLY A 240 -5.52 7.28 -13.17
N PHE A 241 -4.87 7.58 -12.04
CA PHE A 241 -5.48 7.47 -10.71
C PHE A 241 -6.70 8.38 -10.52
N GLU A 242 -7.71 7.89 -9.79
CA GLU A 242 -8.99 8.57 -9.53
C GLU A 242 -8.87 9.66 -8.44
N ILE A 243 -8.00 10.66 -8.67
CA ILE A 243 -7.75 11.79 -7.76
C ILE A 243 -7.75 13.13 -8.50
N ASN A 244 -8.26 14.17 -7.84
CA ASN A 244 -8.13 15.55 -8.31
C ASN A 244 -6.82 16.15 -7.79
N ASP A 245 -5.81 16.21 -8.65
CA ASP A 245 -4.44 16.70 -8.37
C ASP A 245 -4.39 18.05 -7.63
N GLN A 246 -5.40 18.92 -7.79
CA GLN A 246 -5.41 20.25 -7.17
C GLN A 246 -6.08 20.31 -5.80
N THR A 247 -7.02 19.42 -5.51
CA THR A 247 -7.70 19.34 -4.20
C THR A 247 -7.13 18.25 -3.30
N GLY A 248 -6.59 17.17 -3.86
CA GLY A 248 -6.22 15.95 -3.12
C GLY A 248 -7.37 14.96 -2.92
N ASN A 249 -8.61 15.38 -3.15
CA ASN A 249 -9.79 14.52 -3.02
C ASN A 249 -9.84 13.44 -4.12
N ALA A 250 -10.32 12.25 -3.74
CA ALA A 250 -10.74 11.21 -4.69
C ALA A 250 -11.82 11.74 -5.66
N LEU A 251 -11.79 11.28 -6.91
CA LEU A 251 -12.80 11.58 -7.91
C LEU A 251 -14.01 10.66 -7.72
N THR A 252 -15.22 11.22 -7.83
CA THR A 252 -16.45 10.43 -7.87
C THR A 252 -16.66 9.80 -9.25
N GLU A 253 -17.47 8.73 -9.34
CA GLU A 253 -17.86 8.09 -10.60
C GLU A 253 -18.46 9.08 -11.62
N ASN A 254 -19.23 10.06 -11.12
CA ASN A 254 -19.80 11.13 -11.94
C ASN A 254 -18.72 12.08 -12.49
N GLU A 255 -17.71 12.43 -11.70
CA GLU A 255 -16.58 13.26 -12.16
C GLU A 255 -15.70 12.51 -13.16
N MET A 256 -15.42 11.22 -12.91
CA MET A 256 -14.72 10.34 -13.86
C MET A 256 -15.45 10.26 -15.21
N THR A 257 -16.76 10.04 -15.18
CA THR A 257 -17.62 10.02 -16.38
C THR A 257 -17.60 11.38 -17.09
N THR A 258 -17.66 12.48 -16.34
CA THR A 258 -17.61 13.84 -16.91
C THR A 258 -16.26 14.12 -17.58
N ILE A 259 -15.14 13.76 -16.96
CA ILE A 259 -13.78 13.92 -17.51
C ILE A 259 -13.66 13.14 -18.84
N HIS A 260 -14.17 11.92 -18.89
CA HIS A 260 -14.19 11.10 -20.11
C HIS A 260 -15.04 11.73 -21.22
N TYR A 261 -16.26 12.16 -20.90
CA TYR A 261 -17.17 12.77 -21.86
C TYR A 261 -16.67 14.13 -22.38
N ASP A 262 -16.01 14.93 -21.53
CA ASP A 262 -15.36 16.18 -21.94
C ASP A 262 -14.20 15.92 -22.92
N ARG A 263 -13.39 14.86 -22.71
CA ARG A 263 -12.34 14.44 -23.65
C ARG A 263 -12.94 14.07 -25.00
N ILE A 264 -13.89 13.14 -25.05
CA ILE A 264 -14.55 12.74 -26.30
C ILE A 264 -15.22 13.93 -26.99
N THR A 265 -15.95 14.77 -26.24
CA THR A 265 -16.60 15.98 -26.78
C THR A 265 -15.58 16.95 -27.38
N SER A 266 -14.40 17.11 -26.77
CA SER A 266 -13.34 17.97 -27.32
C SER A 266 -12.76 17.41 -28.64
N LEU A 267 -12.59 16.08 -28.73
CA LEU A 267 -12.14 15.39 -29.93
C LEU A 267 -13.20 15.46 -31.05
N GLN A 268 -14.48 15.25 -30.73
CA GLN A 268 -15.59 15.39 -31.68
C GLN A 268 -15.73 16.83 -32.22
N ARG A 269 -15.52 17.86 -31.37
CA ARG A 269 -15.49 19.26 -31.82
C ARG A 269 -14.34 19.54 -32.79
N ALA A 270 -13.15 19.00 -32.52
CA ALA A 270 -12.00 19.12 -33.42
C ALA A 270 -12.25 18.39 -34.76
N ALA A 271 -12.79 17.17 -34.70
CA ALA A 271 -13.20 16.38 -35.86
C ALA A 271 -14.21 17.15 -36.74
N PHE A 272 -15.33 17.59 -36.17
CA PHE A 272 -16.40 18.31 -36.90
C PHE A 272 -15.90 19.58 -37.60
N ALA A 273 -15.02 20.35 -36.94
CA ALA A 273 -14.59 21.64 -37.44
C ALA A 273 -13.48 21.56 -38.51
N HIS A 274 -12.66 20.49 -38.51
CA HIS A 274 -11.39 20.47 -39.23
C HIS A 274 -11.12 19.20 -40.07
N PHE A 275 -11.84 18.09 -39.83
CA PHE A 275 -11.53 16.78 -40.44
C PHE A 275 -12.77 16.14 -41.06
N PRO A 276 -13.06 16.39 -42.35
CA PRO A 276 -14.21 15.80 -43.06
C PRO A 276 -14.25 14.27 -43.01
N GLU A 277 -13.10 13.61 -42.91
CA GLU A 277 -12.97 12.15 -42.79
C GLU A 277 -13.54 11.60 -41.47
N LEU A 278 -13.67 12.46 -40.45
CA LEU A 278 -14.18 12.11 -39.12
C LEU A 278 -15.60 12.66 -38.87
N TYR A 279 -16.35 13.03 -39.92
CA TYR A 279 -17.69 13.59 -39.80
C TYR A 279 -18.65 12.66 -39.04
N ASP A 280 -18.73 11.38 -39.43
CA ASP A 280 -19.61 10.40 -38.78
C ASP A 280 -19.24 10.14 -37.31
N PHE A 281 -17.93 10.11 -37.00
CA PHE A 281 -17.42 10.04 -35.62
C PHE A 281 -17.88 11.26 -34.80
N ALA A 282 -17.84 12.45 -35.39
CA ALA A 282 -18.16 13.70 -34.71
C ALA A 282 -19.66 13.90 -34.41
N LEU A 283 -20.56 13.23 -35.15
CA LEU A 283 -22.01 13.25 -34.92
C LEU A 283 -22.53 12.04 -34.11
N SER A 284 -21.69 11.03 -33.88
CA SER A 284 -22.07 9.81 -33.15
C SER A 284 -22.20 10.03 -31.64
N ASN A 285 -23.00 9.20 -30.97
CA ASN A 285 -23.09 9.19 -29.51
C ASN A 285 -21.77 8.68 -28.90
N VAL A 286 -21.40 9.19 -27.72
CA VAL A 286 -20.14 8.84 -27.02
C VAL A 286 -19.94 7.32 -26.91
N ALA A 287 -20.97 6.57 -26.47
CA ALA A 287 -20.89 5.13 -26.26
C ALA A 287 -20.65 4.29 -27.54
N GLU A 288 -20.86 4.86 -28.73
CA GLU A 288 -20.57 4.19 -30.02
C GLU A 288 -19.11 4.42 -30.45
N VAL A 289 -18.44 5.42 -29.88
CA VAL A 289 -17.13 5.91 -30.35
C VAL A 289 -16.01 5.88 -29.31
N ASP A 290 -16.33 5.64 -28.03
CA ASP A 290 -15.38 5.70 -26.92
C ASP A 290 -14.70 4.36 -26.59
N THR A 291 -15.09 3.25 -27.23
CA THR A 291 -14.38 1.97 -27.08
C THR A 291 -13.08 1.97 -27.85
N ARG A 292 -12.08 1.23 -27.37
CA ARG A 292 -10.78 1.06 -28.05
C ARG A 292 -10.96 0.56 -29.50
N GLU A 293 -11.87 -0.38 -29.71
CA GLU A 293 -12.20 -0.93 -31.03
C GLU A 293 -12.80 0.16 -31.96
N SER A 294 -13.78 0.94 -31.48
CA SER A 294 -14.36 2.04 -32.25
C SER A 294 -13.33 3.13 -32.59
N LEU A 295 -12.46 3.50 -31.64
CA LEU A 295 -11.41 4.48 -31.89
C LEU A 295 -10.41 3.97 -32.95
N ILE A 296 -9.98 2.72 -32.88
CA ILE A 296 -9.12 2.11 -33.91
C ILE A 296 -9.84 2.08 -35.27
N LYS A 297 -11.13 1.77 -35.31
CA LYS A 297 -11.94 1.76 -36.53
C LYS A 297 -12.05 3.13 -37.20
N PHE A 298 -12.19 4.22 -36.43
CA PHE A 298 -12.30 5.58 -36.98
C PHE A 298 -10.94 6.22 -37.30
N PHE A 299 -9.95 6.08 -36.41
CA PHE A 299 -8.65 6.76 -36.55
C PHE A 299 -7.59 5.92 -37.28
N GLY A 300 -7.67 4.58 -37.22
CA GLY A 300 -6.73 3.66 -37.88
C GLY A 300 -6.60 3.84 -39.40
N PRO A 301 -7.68 4.14 -40.16
CA PRO A 301 -7.58 4.42 -41.60
C PRO A 301 -6.85 5.73 -41.96
N LEU A 302 -6.71 6.68 -41.04
CA LEU A 302 -6.19 8.02 -41.34
C LEU A 302 -4.68 8.03 -41.64
N SER A 303 -4.21 9.12 -42.26
CA SER A 303 -2.77 9.34 -42.48
C SER A 303 -2.05 9.80 -41.20
N SER A 304 -0.74 9.57 -41.09
CA SER A 304 0.07 10.06 -39.96
C SER A 304 -0.04 11.58 -39.81
N ASN A 305 -0.04 12.33 -40.92
CA ASN A 305 -0.19 13.78 -40.91
C ASN A 305 -1.56 14.21 -40.37
N THR A 306 -2.64 13.50 -40.74
CA THR A 306 -3.99 13.75 -40.21
C THR A 306 -4.04 13.50 -38.70
N LEU A 307 -3.49 12.37 -38.22
CA LEU A 307 -3.45 12.03 -36.80
C LEU A 307 -2.63 13.05 -35.99
N HIS A 308 -1.49 13.50 -36.50
CA HIS A 308 -0.69 14.56 -35.89
C HIS A 308 -1.48 15.88 -35.81
N GLN A 309 -2.18 16.26 -36.88
CA GLN A 309 -3.02 17.47 -36.88
C GLN A 309 -4.12 17.39 -35.81
N VAL A 310 -4.84 16.26 -35.70
CA VAL A 310 -5.83 16.02 -34.63
C VAL A 310 -5.19 16.18 -33.25
N ALA A 311 -4.05 15.52 -33.01
CA ALA A 311 -3.31 15.63 -31.75
C ALA A 311 -2.89 17.08 -31.43
N SER A 312 -2.52 17.87 -32.45
CA SER A 312 -2.16 19.28 -32.28
C SER A 312 -3.35 20.18 -31.93
N TYR A 313 -4.55 19.92 -32.47
CA TYR A 313 -5.78 20.63 -32.05
C TYR A 313 -6.16 20.34 -30.59
N LEU A 314 -5.93 19.11 -30.13
CA LEU A 314 -6.04 18.73 -28.72
C LEU A 314 -4.87 19.22 -27.85
N CYS A 315 -3.94 19.99 -28.43
CA CYS A 315 -2.74 20.50 -27.78
C CYS A 315 -1.80 19.42 -27.24
N LEU A 316 -1.84 18.19 -27.76
CA LEU A 316 -0.94 17.09 -27.36
C LEU A 316 0.42 17.20 -28.06
N LEU A 317 0.42 17.62 -29.32
CA LEU A 317 1.61 17.82 -30.14
C LEU A 317 1.72 19.27 -30.63
N PRO A 318 2.92 19.73 -31.04
CA PRO A 318 3.07 20.99 -31.77
C PRO A 318 2.24 20.99 -33.07
N THR A 319 2.01 22.17 -33.65
CA THR A 319 1.32 22.27 -34.95
C THR A 319 2.23 21.79 -36.07
N LEU A 320 1.76 20.82 -36.87
CA LEU A 320 2.45 20.37 -38.08
C LEU A 320 2.48 21.50 -39.13
N PRO A 321 3.65 21.96 -39.60
CA PRO A 321 3.73 22.99 -40.63
C PRO A 321 3.13 22.55 -41.97
N LYS A 322 2.62 23.50 -42.75
CA LYS A 322 2.02 23.19 -44.06
C LYS A 322 3.09 22.72 -45.05
N GLY A 323 2.99 21.46 -45.48
CA GLY A 323 3.89 20.84 -46.45
C GLY A 323 5.03 20.02 -45.82
N GLU A 324 5.05 19.88 -44.51
CA GLU A 324 5.95 18.94 -43.81
C GLU A 324 5.20 17.66 -43.43
N ASP A 325 5.89 16.53 -43.54
CA ASP A 325 5.43 15.25 -43.02
C ASP A 325 5.79 15.11 -41.54
N THR A 326 4.99 14.36 -40.79
CA THR A 326 5.28 14.14 -39.37
C THR A 326 6.50 13.25 -39.13
N THR A 327 7.30 13.63 -38.13
CA THR A 327 8.43 12.84 -37.60
C THR A 327 8.01 11.71 -36.65
N PHE A 328 6.70 11.51 -36.41
CA PHE A 328 6.19 10.51 -35.47
C PHE A 328 5.60 9.30 -36.20
N ASP A 329 5.85 8.12 -35.65
CA ASP A 329 5.32 6.86 -36.17
C ASP A 329 3.78 6.84 -36.17
N LYS A 330 3.15 6.26 -37.19
CA LYS A 330 1.68 6.15 -37.26
C LYS A 330 1.11 5.40 -36.05
N GLU A 331 1.78 4.34 -35.61
CA GLU A 331 1.42 3.53 -34.45
C GLU A 331 1.40 4.39 -33.17
N PHE A 332 2.40 5.24 -32.98
CA PHE A 332 2.47 6.19 -31.86
C PHE A 332 1.35 7.23 -31.89
N LEU A 333 1.10 7.84 -33.05
CA LEU A 333 0.04 8.85 -33.18
C LEU A 333 -1.36 8.26 -33.00
N LEU A 334 -1.57 7.01 -33.45
CA LEU A 334 -2.82 6.29 -33.23
C LEU A 334 -2.98 5.93 -31.75
N GLU A 335 -1.97 5.33 -31.11
CA GLU A 335 -2.06 4.96 -29.69
C GLU A 335 -2.23 6.17 -28.77
N LEU A 336 -1.59 7.30 -29.08
CA LEU A 336 -1.76 8.56 -28.36
C LEU A 336 -3.22 9.05 -28.37
N LEU A 337 -3.90 8.93 -29.51
CA LEU A 337 -5.31 9.31 -29.62
C LEU A 337 -6.23 8.25 -29.02
N VAL A 338 -5.93 6.97 -29.18
CA VAL A 338 -6.74 5.86 -28.65
C VAL A 338 -6.67 5.81 -27.13
N SER A 339 -5.48 5.64 -26.53
CA SER A 339 -5.29 5.50 -25.07
C SER A 339 -5.79 6.68 -24.25
N ARG A 340 -5.79 7.90 -24.82
CA ARG A 340 -6.31 9.10 -24.16
C ARG A 340 -7.84 9.13 -24.06
N HIS A 341 -8.53 8.52 -25.02
CA HIS A 341 -9.98 8.64 -25.22
C HIS A 341 -10.73 7.30 -25.05
N GLU A 342 -10.02 6.18 -24.91
CA GLU A 342 -10.66 4.89 -24.66
C GLU A 342 -11.35 4.85 -23.31
N ARG A 343 -12.53 4.23 -23.27
CA ARG A 343 -13.29 4.00 -22.05
C ARG A 343 -12.47 3.15 -21.08
N ARG A 344 -12.25 3.70 -19.88
CA ARG A 344 -11.57 3.03 -18.77
C ARG A 344 -12.60 2.38 -17.83
N ILE A 345 -12.25 1.21 -17.28
CA ILE A 345 -12.91 0.66 -16.09
C ILE A 345 -12.44 1.44 -14.85
N SER A 346 -13.27 1.50 -13.81
CA SER A 346 -12.86 2.13 -12.54
C SER A 346 -11.89 1.25 -11.75
N GLN A 347 -11.15 1.85 -10.82
CA GLN A 347 -10.25 1.13 -9.91
C GLN A 347 -10.98 0.04 -9.12
N ILE A 348 -12.21 0.33 -8.67
CA ILE A 348 -13.08 -0.64 -7.96
C ILE A 348 -13.46 -1.81 -8.88
N GLN A 349 -13.81 -1.56 -10.16
CA GLN A 349 -14.10 -2.63 -11.12
C GLN A 349 -12.86 -3.50 -11.40
N GLN A 350 -11.70 -2.87 -11.57
CA GLN A 350 -10.43 -3.57 -11.76
C GLN A 350 -10.09 -4.46 -10.55
N LEU A 351 -10.24 -3.95 -9.33
CA LEU A 351 -10.08 -4.69 -8.07
C LEU A 351 -11.05 -5.87 -7.96
N ASN A 352 -12.32 -5.67 -8.29
CA ASN A 352 -13.34 -6.71 -8.15
C ASN A 352 -13.13 -7.87 -9.14
N GLN A 353 -12.47 -7.63 -10.27
CA GLN A 353 -12.06 -8.65 -11.24
C GLN A 353 -10.79 -9.42 -10.83
N MET A 354 -10.08 -9.01 -9.77
CA MET A 354 -8.86 -9.71 -9.32
C MET A 354 -9.21 -11.04 -8.61
N PRO A 355 -8.57 -12.15 -9.00
CA PRO A 355 -8.55 -13.37 -8.19
C PRO A 355 -7.88 -13.15 -6.84
N LEU A 356 -8.40 -13.80 -5.80
CA LEU A 356 -7.83 -13.76 -4.44
C LEU A 356 -6.71 -14.76 -4.20
N TYR A 357 -6.58 -15.78 -5.05
CA TYR A 357 -5.53 -16.79 -4.96
C TYR A 357 -4.43 -16.54 -6.00
N PRO A 358 -3.15 -16.76 -5.65
CA PRO A 358 -2.08 -16.74 -6.64
C PRO A 358 -2.13 -18.00 -7.52
N THR A 359 -1.63 -17.87 -8.75
CA THR A 359 -1.49 -18.94 -9.74
C THR A 359 -0.02 -19.22 -10.02
N GLU A 360 0.28 -20.28 -10.79
CA GLU A 360 1.65 -20.62 -11.24
C GLU A 360 2.41 -19.44 -11.85
N LYS A 361 1.70 -18.50 -12.49
CA LYS A 361 2.26 -17.31 -13.14
C LYS A 361 2.72 -16.23 -12.16
N ILE A 362 2.34 -16.33 -10.89
CA ILE A 362 2.62 -15.35 -9.83
C ILE A 362 3.56 -15.97 -8.78
N ILE A 363 3.33 -17.23 -8.40
CA ILE A 363 4.02 -17.89 -7.27
C ILE A 363 5.55 -17.92 -7.45
N TRP A 364 6.05 -18.07 -8.68
CA TRP A 364 7.48 -18.12 -9.00
C TRP A 364 8.00 -16.87 -9.73
N ASP A 365 7.22 -15.79 -9.78
CA ASP A 365 7.64 -14.53 -10.38
C ASP A 365 8.39 -13.66 -9.36
N GLU A 366 9.71 -13.70 -9.39
CA GLU A 366 10.57 -13.08 -8.36
C GLU A 366 10.59 -11.54 -8.41
N ASN A 367 10.02 -10.93 -9.46
CA ASN A 367 9.82 -9.48 -9.58
C ASN A 367 8.73 -8.95 -8.62
N ILE A 368 7.79 -9.83 -8.23
CA ILE A 368 6.63 -9.52 -7.39
C ILE A 368 6.52 -10.42 -6.16
N VAL A 369 7.13 -11.61 -6.18
CA VAL A 369 7.27 -12.54 -5.05
C VAL A 369 8.77 -12.83 -4.84
N PRO A 370 9.54 -11.85 -4.34
CA PRO A 370 10.97 -11.99 -4.14
C PRO A 370 11.29 -13.10 -3.12
N THR A 371 12.48 -13.69 -3.23
CA THR A 371 12.99 -14.67 -2.25
C THR A 371 13.70 -13.97 -1.10
N GLU A 372 13.94 -14.67 0.02
CA GLU A 372 14.80 -14.21 1.13
C GLU A 372 16.23 -13.82 0.69
N TYR A 373 16.68 -14.23 -0.50
CA TYR A 373 18.00 -13.89 -1.05
C TYR A 373 18.03 -12.56 -1.84
N TYR A 374 16.93 -11.82 -1.89
CA TYR A 374 16.86 -10.54 -2.60
C TYR A 374 17.86 -9.52 -2.04
N SER A 375 18.82 -9.08 -2.87
CA SER A 375 19.94 -8.21 -2.47
C SER A 375 19.59 -6.73 -2.33
N GLY A 376 18.41 -6.29 -2.78
CA GLY A 376 18.03 -4.87 -2.84
C GLY A 376 18.66 -4.08 -3.99
N GLU A 377 19.47 -4.71 -4.85
CA GLU A 377 20.17 -4.02 -5.96
C GLU A 377 19.26 -3.74 -7.16
N GLY A 378 18.35 -4.68 -7.48
CA GLY A 378 17.24 -4.47 -8.41
C GLY A 378 16.10 -3.66 -7.79
N CYS A 379 15.05 -3.39 -8.57
CA CYS A 379 13.76 -2.97 -8.04
C CYS A 379 12.74 -4.11 -8.18
N LEU A 380 11.65 -4.05 -7.41
CA LEU A 380 10.52 -4.96 -7.52
C LEU A 380 9.29 -4.17 -7.99
N ALA A 381 8.37 -4.84 -8.69
CA ALA A 381 7.05 -4.27 -9.02
C ALA A 381 6.09 -4.35 -7.83
N LEU A 382 6.51 -3.74 -6.71
CA LEU A 382 5.80 -3.77 -5.42
C LEU A 382 5.37 -2.35 -4.96
N PRO A 383 4.18 -2.20 -4.37
CA PRO A 383 3.79 -0.94 -3.74
C PRO A 383 4.71 -0.59 -2.56
N LYS A 384 5.18 0.65 -2.47
CA LYS A 384 5.92 1.15 -1.30
C LYS A 384 4.96 1.66 -0.22
N LEU A 385 5.14 1.23 1.03
CA LEU A 385 4.54 1.86 2.20
C LEU A 385 5.49 2.95 2.72
N ASN A 386 4.99 4.18 2.80
CA ASN A 386 5.73 5.34 3.29
C ASN A 386 4.77 6.20 4.13
N LEU A 387 5.09 7.47 4.35
CA LEU A 387 4.29 8.38 5.17
C LEU A 387 2.93 8.74 4.58
N GLN A 388 2.75 8.73 3.25
CA GLN A 388 1.59 9.30 2.57
C GLN A 388 0.98 8.40 1.50
N PHE A 389 -0.35 8.49 1.34
CA PHE A 389 -1.16 7.72 0.39
C PHE A 389 -2.19 8.64 -0.27
N LEU A 390 -2.37 8.57 -1.59
CA LEU A 390 -3.20 9.50 -2.37
C LEU A 390 -4.64 9.57 -1.86
N THR A 391 -5.24 8.42 -1.54
CA THR A 391 -6.61 8.28 -1.04
C THR A 391 -6.70 7.04 -0.13
N LEU A 392 -7.83 6.85 0.55
CA LEU A 392 -8.09 5.58 1.28
C LEU A 392 -8.08 4.36 0.35
N HIS A 393 -8.48 4.51 -0.92
CA HIS A 393 -8.40 3.42 -1.90
C HIS A 393 -6.95 3.07 -2.24
N ASP A 394 -6.07 4.06 -2.42
CA ASP A 394 -4.63 3.83 -2.58
C ASP A 394 -4.04 3.09 -1.36
N TYR A 395 -4.27 3.62 -0.16
CA TYR A 395 -3.82 2.99 1.10
C TYR A 395 -4.26 1.51 1.21
N LEU A 396 -5.55 1.23 1.00
CA LEU A 396 -6.08 -0.12 1.09
C LEU A 396 -5.55 -1.03 -0.03
N LEU A 397 -5.37 -0.53 -1.25
CA LEU A 397 -4.88 -1.31 -2.38
C LEU A 397 -3.38 -1.64 -2.27
N ARG A 398 -2.54 -0.73 -1.73
CA ARG A 398 -1.13 -1.03 -1.44
C ARG A 398 -1.03 -2.16 -0.40
N ASN A 399 -1.78 -2.05 0.69
CA ASN A 399 -1.83 -3.09 1.73
C ASN A 399 -2.39 -4.43 1.18
N PHE A 400 -3.46 -4.40 0.38
CA PHE A 400 -4.01 -5.58 -0.29
C PHE A 400 -2.97 -6.29 -1.15
N ASN A 401 -2.25 -5.56 -2.01
CA ASN A 401 -1.26 -6.16 -2.91
C ASN A 401 -0.04 -6.69 -2.16
N LEU A 402 0.49 -5.94 -1.19
CA LEU A 402 1.63 -6.39 -0.39
C LEU A 402 1.30 -7.65 0.41
N PHE A 403 0.16 -7.66 1.12
CA PHE A 403 -0.28 -8.80 1.90
C PHE A 403 -0.60 -10.02 1.02
N ARG A 404 -1.12 -9.81 -0.21
CA ARG A 404 -1.31 -10.89 -1.20
C ARG A 404 0.03 -11.48 -1.65
N LEU A 405 1.05 -10.66 -1.88
CA LEU A 405 2.33 -11.13 -2.43
C LEU A 405 3.24 -11.73 -1.35
N GLU A 406 3.23 -11.18 -0.13
CA GLU A 406 3.91 -11.76 1.03
C GLU A 406 3.33 -13.14 1.40
N SER A 407 2.01 -13.27 1.54
CA SER A 407 1.38 -14.60 1.72
C SER A 407 1.62 -15.56 0.53
N THR A 408 1.84 -15.04 -0.69
CA THR A 408 2.22 -15.87 -1.84
C THR A 408 3.63 -16.46 -1.70
N TYR A 409 4.57 -15.77 -1.04
CA TYR A 409 5.89 -16.32 -0.74
C TYR A 409 5.79 -17.52 0.22
N GLU A 410 4.97 -17.44 1.27
CA GLU A 410 4.72 -18.60 2.14
C GLU A 410 4.10 -19.78 1.37
N ILE A 411 3.13 -19.49 0.49
CA ILE A 411 2.48 -20.50 -0.37
C ILE A 411 3.50 -21.17 -1.30
N ARG A 412 4.48 -20.42 -1.84
CA ARG A 412 5.59 -20.98 -2.62
C ARG A 412 6.37 -22.00 -1.79
N GLN A 413 6.78 -21.65 -0.57
CA GLN A 413 7.51 -22.55 0.32
C GLN A 413 6.70 -23.83 0.64
N ASP A 414 5.42 -23.70 1.00
CA ASP A 414 4.53 -24.83 1.28
C ASP A 414 4.36 -25.77 0.06
N ILE A 415 4.27 -25.23 -1.16
CA ILE A 415 4.17 -26.02 -2.39
C ILE A 415 5.49 -26.73 -2.69
N GLU A 416 6.63 -26.04 -2.57
CA GLU A 416 7.96 -26.60 -2.83
C GLU A 416 8.29 -27.75 -1.85
N ASP A 417 8.01 -27.58 -0.55
CA ASP A 417 8.23 -28.61 0.48
C ASP A 417 7.26 -29.80 0.38
N SER A 418 6.01 -29.58 -0.05
CA SER A 418 5.01 -30.66 -0.11
C SER A 418 5.09 -31.52 -1.38
N SER A 419 5.71 -31.01 -2.44
CA SER A 419 5.74 -31.64 -3.78
C SER A 419 7.01 -32.44 -4.10
N GLU A 420 7.91 -32.65 -3.13
CA GLU A 420 9.24 -33.26 -3.32
C GLU A 420 9.28 -34.72 -3.84
N TYR A 421 8.12 -35.36 -4.06
CA TYR A 421 7.99 -36.81 -4.29
C TYR A 421 7.40 -37.13 -5.67
N GLY A 422 7.91 -36.44 -6.69
CA GLY A 422 7.34 -36.36 -8.03
C GLY A 422 7.40 -37.64 -8.88
N GLY A 423 6.21 -38.06 -9.31
CA GLY A 423 5.90 -39.00 -10.38
C GLY A 423 4.38 -39.12 -10.46
N VAL A 424 3.79 -39.48 -11.63
CA VAL A 424 2.34 -39.82 -11.67
C VAL A 424 2.06 -41.04 -10.78
N VAL A 425 3.07 -41.89 -10.60
CA VAL A 425 3.23 -42.73 -9.42
C VAL A 425 4.05 -41.94 -8.39
N PHE A 426 3.40 -41.39 -7.38
CA PHE A 426 4.05 -40.64 -6.29
C PHE A 426 5.03 -41.56 -5.54
N GLY A 427 6.31 -41.18 -5.50
CA GLY A 427 7.39 -42.00 -4.92
C GLY A 427 7.48 -41.93 -3.39
N GLY A 428 6.63 -41.14 -2.75
CA GLY A 428 6.61 -40.85 -1.32
C GLY A 428 5.25 -40.35 -0.86
N TRP A 429 5.16 -39.91 0.39
CA TRP A 429 3.93 -39.40 1.00
C TRP A 429 4.20 -38.04 1.67
N ALA A 430 3.25 -37.12 1.57
CA ALA A 430 3.29 -35.82 2.23
C ALA A 430 2.18 -35.73 3.30
N ARG A 431 2.47 -35.07 4.42
CA ARG A 431 1.46 -34.80 5.48
C ARG A 431 0.43 -33.76 5.03
N MET A 432 0.90 -32.75 4.29
CA MET A 432 0.14 -31.55 3.89
C MET A 432 -0.44 -31.63 2.47
N ALA A 433 -0.03 -32.60 1.65
CA ALA A 433 -0.57 -32.82 0.31
C ALA A 433 -1.02 -34.27 0.11
N GLN A 434 -2.05 -34.48 -0.70
CA GLN A 434 -2.60 -35.79 -1.04
C GLN A 434 -2.93 -35.88 -2.55
N PRO A 435 -2.81 -37.07 -3.17
CA PRO A 435 -3.26 -37.29 -4.53
C PRO A 435 -4.78 -37.10 -4.66
N ILE A 436 -5.21 -36.39 -5.69
CA ILE A 436 -6.62 -36.30 -6.07
C ILE A 436 -7.02 -37.58 -6.80
N VAL A 437 -8.09 -38.23 -6.33
CA VAL A 437 -8.70 -39.42 -6.96
C VAL A 437 -9.73 -39.01 -8.00
N ALA A 438 -10.51 -37.98 -7.70
CA ALA A 438 -11.49 -37.39 -8.60
C ALA A 438 -11.69 -35.91 -8.26
N PHE A 439 -11.87 -35.09 -9.29
CA PHE A 439 -12.26 -33.68 -9.19
C PHE A 439 -13.38 -33.42 -10.18
N THR A 440 -14.39 -32.64 -9.81
CA THR A 440 -15.50 -32.30 -10.71
C THR A 440 -16.12 -30.97 -10.29
N VAL A 441 -16.29 -30.05 -11.24
CA VAL A 441 -17.06 -28.81 -11.03
C VAL A 441 -18.56 -29.17 -10.99
N VAL A 442 -19.23 -28.90 -9.87
CA VAL A 442 -20.61 -29.32 -9.59
C VAL A 442 -21.64 -28.18 -9.66
N GLU A 443 -21.20 -26.93 -9.58
CA GLU A 443 -22.05 -25.76 -9.77
C GLU A 443 -21.26 -24.62 -10.40
N VAL A 444 -21.81 -24.03 -11.46
CA VAL A 444 -21.45 -22.69 -11.94
C VAL A 444 -22.74 -21.85 -11.87
N ALA A 445 -22.80 -20.92 -10.92
CA ALA A 445 -23.94 -20.03 -10.77
C ALA A 445 -23.94 -18.95 -11.87
N LYS A 446 -25.12 -18.37 -12.14
CA LYS A 446 -25.20 -17.21 -13.05
C LYS A 446 -24.49 -16.00 -12.42
N PRO A 447 -23.89 -15.11 -13.22
CA PRO A 447 -23.38 -13.81 -12.76
C PRO A 447 -24.47 -12.94 -12.11
N SER A 448 -24.03 -12.03 -11.25
CA SER A 448 -24.87 -10.92 -10.78
C SER A 448 -25.08 -9.89 -11.90
N ILE A 449 -26.09 -9.03 -11.78
CA ILE A 449 -26.34 -8.00 -12.82
C ILE A 449 -25.17 -7.01 -12.85
N GLY A 450 -24.50 -6.90 -14.00
CA GLY A 450 -23.35 -6.01 -14.21
C GLY A 450 -21.99 -6.68 -14.03
N GLU A 451 -21.93 -7.86 -13.41
CA GLU A 451 -20.72 -8.67 -13.28
C GLU A 451 -20.54 -9.59 -14.51
N ASN A 452 -19.30 -9.83 -14.92
CA ASN A 452 -18.97 -10.75 -16.02
C ASN A 452 -18.40 -12.10 -15.55
N TRP A 453 -18.35 -12.35 -14.23
CA TRP A 453 -17.96 -13.61 -13.60
C TRP A 453 -19.17 -14.28 -12.91
N PRO A 454 -19.19 -15.61 -12.74
CA PRO A 454 -20.27 -16.30 -12.02
C PRO A 454 -20.28 -15.90 -10.53
N THR A 455 -21.45 -15.68 -9.92
CA THR A 455 -21.52 -15.31 -8.47
C THR A 455 -20.94 -16.41 -7.55
N ARG A 456 -20.86 -17.66 -8.03
CA ARG A 456 -20.35 -18.80 -7.28
C ARG A 456 -19.91 -19.94 -8.21
N VAL A 457 -18.78 -20.56 -7.89
CA VAL A 457 -18.35 -21.83 -8.49
C VAL A 457 -18.05 -22.83 -7.37
N ARG A 458 -18.53 -24.07 -7.51
CA ARG A 458 -18.22 -25.16 -6.59
C ARG A 458 -17.70 -26.39 -7.31
N ALA A 459 -16.78 -27.09 -6.66
CA ALA A 459 -16.29 -28.40 -7.08
C ALA A 459 -16.31 -29.40 -5.92
N ASP A 460 -16.41 -30.68 -6.26
CA ASP A 460 -16.21 -31.78 -5.33
C ASP A 460 -14.84 -32.42 -5.62
N VAL A 461 -13.98 -32.49 -4.60
CA VAL A 461 -12.63 -33.08 -4.67
C VAL A 461 -12.54 -34.28 -3.75
N SER A 462 -12.12 -35.42 -4.30
CA SER A 462 -12.04 -36.70 -3.58
C SER A 462 -10.60 -37.16 -3.41
N ILE A 463 -10.25 -37.55 -2.18
CA ILE A 463 -8.95 -38.10 -1.80
C ILE A 463 -9.11 -39.47 -1.15
N HIS A 464 -8.00 -40.23 -1.06
CA HIS A 464 -7.96 -41.54 -0.42
C HIS A 464 -6.93 -41.55 0.73
N LEU A 465 -7.42 -41.46 1.96
CA LEU A 465 -6.62 -41.33 3.17
C LEU A 465 -6.07 -42.68 3.66
N ASN A 466 -5.34 -43.39 2.79
CA ASN A 466 -4.53 -44.55 3.17
C ASN A 466 -3.22 -44.07 3.84
N VAL A 467 -3.39 -43.45 5.01
CA VAL A 467 -2.34 -42.78 5.79
C VAL A 467 -2.47 -43.15 7.27
N ARG A 468 -1.46 -42.80 8.08
CA ARG A 468 -1.52 -43.00 9.53
C ARG A 468 -2.69 -42.24 10.14
N ASP A 469 -3.31 -42.79 11.19
CA ASP A 469 -4.53 -42.24 11.81
C ASP A 469 -4.43 -40.73 12.08
N HIS A 470 -3.37 -40.25 12.75
CA HIS A 470 -3.20 -38.81 13.01
C HIS A 470 -3.20 -37.92 11.75
N ILE A 471 -2.74 -38.43 10.59
CA ILE A 471 -2.79 -37.69 9.32
C ILE A 471 -4.21 -37.71 8.78
N ARG A 472 -4.93 -38.85 8.86
CA ARG A 472 -6.34 -38.92 8.49
C ARG A 472 -7.17 -37.95 9.34
N ASP A 473 -6.97 -37.96 10.65
CA ASP A 473 -7.69 -37.13 11.61
C ASP A 473 -7.38 -35.62 11.37
N GLU A 474 -6.18 -35.27 10.90
CA GLU A 474 -5.85 -33.90 10.45
C GLU A 474 -6.56 -33.50 9.14
N TRP A 475 -6.73 -34.41 8.18
CA TRP A 475 -7.45 -34.13 6.92
C TRP A 475 -8.96 -34.11 7.10
N GLU A 476 -9.52 -34.99 7.92
CA GLU A 476 -10.90 -34.91 8.43
C GLU A 476 -11.09 -33.68 9.34
N GLY A 477 -9.98 -33.16 9.90
CA GLY A 477 -9.89 -31.94 10.66
C GLY A 477 -10.11 -30.65 9.86
N LEU A 478 -10.17 -30.70 8.53
CA LEU A 478 -10.52 -29.52 7.73
C LEU A 478 -11.90 -28.97 8.14
N ARG A 479 -11.98 -27.65 8.25
CA ARG A 479 -13.16 -26.86 8.63
C ARG A 479 -13.68 -26.07 7.45
N LYS A 480 -14.92 -25.57 7.58
CA LYS A 480 -15.42 -24.56 6.66
C LYS A 480 -14.49 -23.33 6.67
N HIS A 481 -14.25 -22.74 5.50
CA HIS A 481 -13.34 -21.61 5.26
C HIS A 481 -11.83 -21.93 5.25
N ASP A 482 -11.41 -23.18 5.49
CA ASP A 482 -10.00 -23.57 5.28
C ASP A 482 -9.63 -23.47 3.79
N VAL A 483 -8.52 -22.81 3.47
CA VAL A 483 -8.01 -22.71 2.10
C VAL A 483 -7.11 -23.90 1.75
N CYS A 484 -7.35 -24.49 0.58
CA CYS A 484 -6.51 -25.53 -0.02
C CYS A 484 -6.08 -25.12 -1.43
N PHE A 485 -5.01 -25.73 -1.93
CA PHE A 485 -4.50 -25.52 -3.29
C PHE A 485 -4.63 -26.79 -4.12
N LEU A 486 -5.20 -26.64 -5.32
CA LEU A 486 -5.33 -27.65 -6.36
C LEU A 486 -4.15 -27.47 -7.31
N ILE A 487 -3.40 -28.55 -7.53
CA ILE A 487 -2.11 -28.51 -8.21
C ILE A 487 -2.09 -29.57 -9.33
N THR A 488 -1.53 -29.18 -10.47
CA THR A 488 -1.30 -30.07 -11.63
C THR A 488 0.20 -30.19 -11.88
N VAL A 489 0.74 -31.40 -11.70
CA VAL A 489 2.10 -31.76 -12.13
C VAL A 489 2.08 -32.72 -13.31
N ARG A 490 2.95 -32.49 -14.30
CA ARG A 490 3.23 -33.36 -15.45
C ARG A 490 4.72 -33.71 -15.43
N PRO A 491 5.13 -34.69 -14.61
CA PRO A 491 6.54 -34.95 -14.35
C PRO A 491 7.28 -35.42 -15.60
N THR A 492 8.35 -34.71 -15.94
CA THR A 492 9.24 -34.97 -17.08
C THR A 492 10.36 -35.97 -16.77
N LYS A 493 10.59 -36.24 -15.48
CA LYS A 493 11.71 -37.06 -14.98
C LYS A 493 11.33 -38.54 -14.81
N PRO A 494 12.24 -39.49 -15.12
CA PRO A 494 12.03 -40.91 -14.84
C PRO A 494 11.89 -41.23 -13.35
N TYR A 495 11.17 -42.32 -13.04
CA TYR A 495 11.03 -42.85 -11.68
C TYR A 495 12.40 -43.10 -11.01
N GLY A 496 12.53 -42.72 -9.74
CA GLY A 496 13.77 -42.86 -8.96
C GLY A 496 14.79 -41.73 -9.16
N THR A 497 14.51 -40.74 -10.00
CA THR A 497 15.35 -39.54 -10.12
C THR A 497 15.31 -38.74 -8.81
N LYS A 498 16.48 -38.37 -8.28
CA LYS A 498 16.56 -37.52 -7.09
C LYS A 498 16.25 -36.06 -7.43
N PHE A 499 15.47 -35.42 -6.56
CA PHE A 499 15.22 -33.98 -6.59
C PHE A 499 16.35 -33.24 -5.86
N ASP A 500 16.56 -31.99 -6.24
CA ASP A 500 17.58 -31.11 -5.66
C ASP A 500 17.00 -29.71 -5.50
N ARG A 501 16.76 -29.32 -4.24
CA ARG A 501 16.16 -28.03 -3.86
C ARG A 501 16.90 -26.80 -4.39
N ARG A 502 18.16 -26.95 -4.85
CA ARG A 502 18.99 -25.84 -5.37
C ARG A 502 18.73 -25.51 -6.84
N ARG A 503 17.88 -26.27 -7.53
CA ARG A 503 17.55 -26.09 -8.95
C ARG A 503 16.08 -25.70 -9.11
N PRO A 504 15.69 -25.00 -10.20
CA PRO A 504 14.35 -24.47 -10.40
C PRO A 504 13.23 -25.52 -10.22
N PHE A 505 12.41 -25.34 -9.20
CA PHE A 505 11.38 -26.30 -8.78
C PHE A 505 10.42 -26.67 -9.91
N VAL A 506 9.92 -25.68 -10.66
CA VAL A 506 8.92 -25.85 -11.75
C VAL A 506 9.41 -26.86 -12.80
N GLU A 507 10.64 -26.70 -13.30
CA GLU A 507 11.28 -27.64 -14.25
C GLU A 507 11.48 -29.02 -13.59
N GLN A 508 11.78 -29.06 -12.29
CA GLN A 508 12.06 -30.31 -11.61
C GLN A 508 10.84 -31.24 -11.51
N VAL A 509 9.70 -30.73 -11.04
CA VAL A 509 8.48 -31.53 -10.83
C VAL A 509 7.55 -31.53 -12.05
N GLY A 510 7.79 -30.63 -13.01
CA GLY A 510 6.89 -30.40 -14.14
C GLY A 510 5.59 -29.73 -13.68
N LEU A 511 5.68 -28.69 -12.85
CA LEU A 511 4.51 -27.94 -12.38
C LEU A 511 3.86 -27.21 -13.56
N VAL A 512 2.56 -27.40 -13.76
CA VAL A 512 1.79 -26.78 -14.85
C VAL A 512 0.77 -25.78 -14.34
N TYR A 513 0.00 -26.12 -13.29
CA TYR A 513 -1.07 -25.25 -12.77
C TYR A 513 -1.16 -25.27 -11.24
N VAL A 514 -1.51 -24.12 -10.67
CA VAL A 514 -1.92 -23.95 -9.26
C VAL A 514 -3.20 -23.13 -9.20
N ARG A 515 -4.22 -23.60 -8.48
CA ARG A 515 -5.47 -22.86 -8.21
C ARG A 515 -5.85 -22.99 -6.74
N GLY A 516 -6.21 -21.89 -6.08
CA GLY A 516 -6.74 -21.94 -4.72
C GLY A 516 -8.22 -22.30 -4.68
N CYS A 517 -8.64 -22.90 -3.57
CA CYS A 517 -10.03 -23.22 -3.27
C CYS A 517 -10.31 -23.10 -1.76
N GLU A 518 -11.58 -22.91 -1.39
CA GLU A 518 -12.02 -22.77 0.01
C GLU A 518 -12.97 -23.91 0.38
N VAL A 519 -12.73 -24.60 1.50
CA VAL A 519 -13.57 -25.71 1.95
C VAL A 519 -14.97 -25.20 2.34
N GLN A 520 -16.01 -25.68 1.64
CA GLN A 520 -17.41 -25.55 2.09
C GLN A 520 -17.69 -26.56 3.21
N GLY A 521 -17.13 -27.76 3.09
CA GLY A 521 -17.17 -28.82 4.10
C GLY A 521 -17.00 -30.22 3.49
N MET A 522 -16.77 -31.21 4.35
CA MET A 522 -16.68 -32.63 3.96
C MET A 522 -18.08 -33.19 3.65
N LEU A 523 -18.19 -34.12 2.71
CA LEU A 523 -19.46 -34.78 2.37
C LEU A 523 -19.69 -36.04 3.22
N ASP A 524 -20.95 -36.29 3.58
CA ASP A 524 -21.39 -37.56 4.17
C ASP A 524 -21.67 -38.63 3.09
N ASP A 525 -21.92 -39.87 3.53
CA ASP A 525 -22.32 -41.02 2.68
C ASP A 525 -23.60 -40.77 1.83
N LYS A 526 -24.27 -39.63 2.00
CA LYS A 526 -25.47 -39.20 1.26
C LYS A 526 -25.22 -37.97 0.37
N GLY A 527 -23.96 -37.54 0.20
CA GLY A 527 -23.58 -36.39 -0.63
C GLY A 527 -23.93 -35.02 -0.04
N ARG A 528 -24.26 -34.97 1.26
CA ARG A 528 -24.61 -33.73 1.98
C ARG A 528 -23.37 -33.19 2.66
N VAL A 529 -23.22 -31.86 2.67
CA VAL A 529 -22.14 -31.20 3.41
C VAL A 529 -22.38 -31.40 4.91
N ILE A 530 -21.36 -31.87 5.62
CA ILE A 530 -21.32 -31.95 7.08
C ILE A 530 -21.06 -30.52 7.59
N GLU A 531 -22.02 -29.94 8.31
CA GLU A 531 -21.85 -28.61 8.91
C GLU A 531 -21.04 -28.70 10.22
N ASP A 532 -20.27 -27.65 10.49
CA ASP A 532 -19.57 -27.50 11.76
C ASP A 532 -20.58 -27.13 12.86
N GLY A 533 -20.83 -28.09 13.77
CA GLY A 533 -21.72 -27.97 14.91
C GLY A 533 -21.17 -28.72 16.13
N PRO A 534 -21.85 -28.64 17.30
CA PRO A 534 -21.41 -29.33 18.50
C PRO A 534 -21.36 -30.85 18.29
N GLU A 535 -20.37 -31.48 18.92
CA GLU A 535 -20.02 -32.89 18.73
C GLU A 535 -21.17 -33.89 18.99
N PRO A 536 -21.14 -35.10 18.38
CA PRO A 536 -20.03 -35.67 17.60
C PRO A 536 -20.20 -35.55 16.07
N ARG A 537 -19.07 -35.35 15.39
CA ARG A 537 -18.96 -35.49 13.93
C ARG A 537 -19.28 -36.94 13.51
N PRO A 538 -19.85 -37.17 12.31
CA PRO A 538 -20.18 -38.52 11.85
C PRO A 538 -18.91 -39.32 11.54
N ASN A 539 -18.78 -40.51 12.14
CA ASN A 539 -17.71 -41.46 11.81
C ASN A 539 -17.93 -42.03 10.39
N LEU A 540 -17.26 -41.44 9.40
CA LEU A 540 -17.30 -41.89 8.01
C LEU A 540 -16.61 -43.24 7.83
N ARG A 541 -17.14 -44.08 6.93
CA ARG A 541 -16.64 -45.44 6.70
C ARG A 541 -15.62 -45.46 5.56
N GLY A 542 -14.65 -46.36 5.65
CA GLY A 542 -13.56 -46.49 4.67
C GLY A 542 -12.60 -45.30 4.69
N GLU A 543 -11.71 -45.24 3.70
CA GLU A 543 -10.59 -44.27 3.61
C GLU A 543 -10.82 -43.14 2.59
N SER A 544 -11.86 -43.22 1.76
CA SER A 544 -12.17 -42.14 0.81
C SER A 544 -12.90 -40.99 1.50
N ARG A 545 -12.48 -39.75 1.21
CA ARG A 545 -13.15 -38.53 1.66
C ARG A 545 -13.37 -37.60 0.48
N THR A 546 -14.55 -37.01 0.40
CA THR A 546 -14.88 -35.99 -0.60
C THR A 546 -15.15 -34.68 0.11
N PHE A 547 -14.51 -33.61 -0.32
CA PHE A 547 -14.73 -32.26 0.16
C PHE A 547 -15.42 -31.45 -0.93
N ARG A 548 -16.43 -30.68 -0.55
CA ARG A 548 -16.99 -29.66 -1.43
C ARG A 548 -16.24 -28.35 -1.18
N VAL A 549 -15.76 -27.74 -2.26
CA VAL A 549 -14.95 -26.52 -2.21
C VAL A 549 -15.56 -25.43 -3.10
N PHE A 550 -15.36 -24.17 -2.71
CA PHE A 550 -15.56 -23.01 -3.57
C PHE A 550 -14.29 -22.76 -4.37
N LEU A 551 -14.45 -22.39 -5.65
CA LEU A 551 -13.38 -21.92 -6.51
C LEU A 551 -13.52 -20.40 -6.69
N ASP A 552 -12.41 -19.69 -6.91
CA ASP A 552 -12.46 -18.26 -7.21
C ASP A 552 -13.18 -18.02 -8.55
N PRO A 553 -14.28 -17.23 -8.57
CA PRO A 553 -15.10 -17.06 -9.75
C PRO A 553 -14.44 -16.21 -10.83
N ASN A 554 -13.58 -15.26 -10.47
CA ASN A 554 -12.83 -14.46 -11.42
C ASN A 554 -11.79 -15.33 -12.14
N GLN A 555 -11.06 -16.15 -11.37
CA GLN A 555 -10.10 -17.10 -11.94
C GLN A 555 -10.78 -18.10 -12.87
N TYR A 556 -11.91 -18.67 -12.44
CA TYR A 556 -12.71 -19.58 -13.28
C TYR A 556 -13.18 -18.91 -14.57
N GLN A 557 -13.68 -17.67 -14.50
CA GLN A 557 -14.09 -16.92 -15.69
C GLN A 557 -12.90 -16.66 -16.63
N GLN A 558 -11.73 -16.30 -16.11
CA GLN A 558 -10.52 -16.06 -16.92
C GLN A 558 -10.03 -17.34 -17.60
N ASP A 559 -9.95 -18.45 -16.86
CA ASP A 559 -9.53 -19.75 -17.40
C ASP A 559 -10.51 -20.24 -18.49
N MET A 560 -11.83 -20.20 -18.24
CA MET A 560 -12.84 -20.55 -19.24
C MET A 560 -12.80 -19.64 -20.47
N THR A 561 -12.55 -18.33 -20.28
CA THR A 561 -12.43 -17.40 -21.41
C THR A 561 -11.20 -17.74 -22.26
N ASN A 562 -10.08 -18.09 -21.64
CA ASN A 562 -8.87 -18.54 -22.33
C ASN A 562 -9.08 -19.87 -23.08
N THR A 563 -9.77 -20.84 -22.47
CA THR A 563 -10.17 -22.10 -23.11
C THR A 563 -11.04 -21.84 -24.36
N ILE A 564 -12.06 -21.00 -24.25
CA ILE A 564 -13.02 -20.73 -25.33
C ILE A 564 -12.42 -19.88 -26.46
N GLN A 565 -11.63 -18.85 -26.13
CA GLN A 565 -11.10 -17.90 -27.13
C GLN A 565 -9.79 -18.38 -27.77
N ASN A 566 -8.88 -18.94 -26.99
CA ASN A 566 -7.52 -19.28 -27.43
C ASN A 566 -7.31 -20.79 -27.62
N GLY A 567 -8.31 -21.62 -27.32
CA GLY A 567 -8.20 -23.08 -27.42
C GLY A 567 -7.27 -23.71 -26.38
N ALA A 568 -7.05 -23.04 -25.25
CA ALA A 568 -6.31 -23.62 -24.12
C ALA A 568 -7.05 -24.84 -23.54
N GLU A 569 -6.33 -25.75 -22.90
CA GLU A 569 -6.96 -26.88 -22.20
C GLU A 569 -7.76 -26.41 -20.96
N ASP A 570 -8.76 -27.19 -20.55
CA ASP A 570 -9.50 -26.92 -19.32
C ASP A 570 -8.65 -27.31 -18.11
N VAL A 571 -8.12 -26.29 -17.42
CA VAL A 571 -7.31 -26.43 -16.20
C VAL A 571 -8.02 -27.30 -15.15
N TYR A 572 -9.34 -27.21 -15.05
CA TYR A 572 -10.14 -27.88 -14.02
C TYR A 572 -10.30 -29.39 -14.24
N GLU A 573 -9.93 -29.92 -15.41
CA GLU A 573 -9.86 -31.36 -15.67
C GLU A 573 -8.47 -31.97 -15.35
N THR A 574 -7.49 -31.15 -14.96
CA THR A 574 -6.07 -31.58 -14.90
C THR A 574 -5.52 -31.88 -13.50
N PHE A 575 -6.17 -31.43 -12.43
CA PHE A 575 -5.61 -31.48 -11.07
C PHE A 575 -5.35 -32.91 -10.58
N ASN A 576 -4.17 -33.14 -10.03
CA ASN A 576 -3.75 -34.45 -9.50
C ASN A 576 -3.22 -34.40 -8.06
N ILE A 577 -3.06 -33.22 -7.47
CA ILE A 577 -2.65 -33.02 -6.08
C ILE A 577 -3.57 -31.97 -5.42
N ILE A 578 -3.97 -32.21 -4.17
CA ILE A 578 -4.52 -31.18 -3.28
C ILE A 578 -3.58 -30.97 -2.09
N MET A 579 -3.29 -29.71 -1.76
CA MET A 579 -2.48 -29.29 -0.63
C MET A 579 -3.32 -28.46 0.36
N ARG A 580 -3.24 -28.79 1.65
CA ARG A 580 -3.73 -27.96 2.76
C ARG A 580 -2.56 -27.21 3.42
N ARG A 581 -2.83 -26.09 4.08
CA ARG A 581 -1.84 -25.32 4.88
C ARG A 581 -2.16 -25.40 6.38
N LYS A 582 -1.30 -24.87 7.25
CA LYS A 582 -1.59 -24.80 8.70
C LYS A 582 -2.63 -23.69 8.96
N PRO A 583 -3.75 -23.91 9.68
CA PRO A 583 -4.81 -22.89 9.82
C PRO A 583 -4.33 -21.53 10.35
N LYS A 584 -3.37 -21.49 11.28
CA LYS A 584 -2.81 -20.24 11.84
C LYS A 584 -2.09 -19.37 10.79
N GLU A 585 -1.56 -19.98 9.73
CA GLU A 585 -0.78 -19.34 8.64
C GLU A 585 -1.64 -19.15 7.37
N ASN A 586 -2.93 -19.55 7.40
CA ASN A 586 -3.76 -19.70 6.20
C ASN A 586 -4.94 -18.71 6.10
N ASN A 587 -4.89 -17.62 6.87
CA ASN A 587 -5.98 -16.63 6.93
C ASN A 587 -5.98 -15.62 5.75
N PHE A 588 -5.01 -15.73 4.83
CA PHE A 588 -4.71 -14.68 3.86
C PHE A 588 -5.92 -14.28 2.99
N LYS A 589 -6.67 -15.27 2.44
CA LYS A 589 -7.84 -15.02 1.59
C LYS A 589 -8.93 -14.25 2.32
N ALA A 590 -9.18 -14.54 3.59
CA ALA A 590 -10.21 -13.87 4.39
C ALA A 590 -9.83 -12.40 4.67
N VAL A 591 -8.55 -12.13 4.91
CA VAL A 591 -8.03 -10.75 5.06
C VAL A 591 -8.14 -9.99 3.73
N LEU A 592 -7.72 -10.59 2.60
CA LEU A 592 -7.85 -9.98 1.27
C LEU A 592 -9.31 -9.68 0.90
N GLU A 593 -10.22 -10.63 1.17
CA GLU A 593 -11.66 -10.45 0.94
C GLU A 593 -12.24 -9.34 1.83
N THR A 594 -11.77 -9.20 3.08
CA THR A 594 -12.16 -8.11 3.98
C THR A 594 -11.67 -6.76 3.46
N ILE A 595 -10.41 -6.66 3.03
CA ILE A 595 -9.85 -5.42 2.47
C ILE A 595 -10.57 -5.03 1.17
N ARG A 596 -10.88 -6.01 0.30
CA ARG A 596 -11.69 -5.78 -0.92
C ARG A 596 -13.11 -5.34 -0.58
N ASN A 597 -13.73 -5.91 0.44
CA ASN A 597 -15.07 -5.50 0.89
C ASN A 597 -15.04 -4.04 1.38
N LEU A 598 -14.07 -3.66 2.23
CA LEU A 598 -13.86 -2.28 2.67
C LEU A 598 -13.75 -1.32 1.48
N MET A 599 -12.93 -1.63 0.47
CA MET A 599 -12.80 -0.82 -0.76
C MET A 599 -14.08 -0.72 -1.62
N ASN A 600 -15.10 -1.53 -1.37
CA ASN A 600 -16.43 -1.43 -1.99
C ASN A 600 -17.46 -0.69 -1.11
N THR A 601 -17.05 -0.24 0.08
CA THR A 601 -17.84 0.66 0.94
C THR A 601 -17.34 2.10 0.82
N ASP A 602 -18.11 3.06 1.33
CA ASP A 602 -17.68 4.46 1.45
C ASP A 602 -16.49 4.67 2.41
N CYS A 603 -15.98 3.62 3.08
CA CYS A 603 -14.83 3.67 3.99
C CYS A 603 -14.91 4.81 5.04
N VAL A 604 -16.08 4.98 5.64
CA VAL A 604 -16.36 6.10 6.57
C VAL A 604 -15.53 5.99 7.84
N VAL A 605 -14.39 6.68 7.84
CA VAL A 605 -13.56 6.99 9.01
C VAL A 605 -13.93 8.36 9.57
N PRO A 606 -13.63 8.69 10.84
CA PRO A 606 -13.87 10.02 11.38
C PRO A 606 -13.09 11.10 10.60
N ASP A 607 -13.75 12.21 10.23
CA ASP A 607 -13.16 13.30 9.43
C ASP A 607 -11.82 13.82 9.99
N TRP A 608 -11.71 13.89 11.32
CA TRP A 608 -10.51 14.36 12.04
C TRP A 608 -9.34 13.36 12.03
N LEU A 609 -9.57 12.15 11.53
CA LEU A 609 -8.59 11.05 11.45
C LEU A 609 -8.26 10.66 9.99
N HIS A 610 -9.14 11.00 9.02
CA HIS A 610 -8.94 10.79 7.59
C HIS A 610 -7.56 11.26 7.10
N ASP A 611 -7.27 12.55 7.26
CA ASP A 611 -6.01 13.15 6.76
C ASP A 611 -4.78 12.57 7.46
N ILE A 612 -4.92 12.14 8.73
CA ILE A 612 -3.83 11.52 9.51
C ILE A 612 -3.52 10.11 9.02
N ILE A 613 -4.55 9.30 8.67
CA ILE A 613 -4.32 7.99 8.00
C ILE A 613 -3.54 8.17 6.70
N LEU A 614 -3.90 9.19 5.91
CA LEU A 614 -3.25 9.47 4.62
C LEU A 614 -1.91 10.23 4.76
N GLY A 615 -1.50 10.58 5.98
CA GLY A 615 -0.24 11.27 6.27
C GLY A 615 -0.19 12.75 5.86
N TYR A 616 -1.34 13.37 5.60
CA TYR A 616 -1.47 14.76 5.20
C TYR A 616 -1.84 15.68 6.38
N GLY A 617 -1.71 16.99 6.17
CA GLY A 617 -2.19 18.00 7.12
C GLY A 617 -1.32 18.19 8.37
N ASP A 618 -1.95 18.59 9.47
CA ASP A 618 -1.32 18.75 10.79
C ASP A 618 -1.43 17.43 11.57
N PRO A 619 -0.31 16.72 11.84
CA PRO A 619 -0.35 15.42 12.53
C PRO A 619 -0.84 15.51 13.97
N SER A 620 -0.89 16.72 14.55
CA SER A 620 -1.40 16.97 15.90
C SER A 620 -2.85 17.45 15.92
N SER A 621 -3.53 17.54 14.77
CA SER A 621 -4.92 18.04 14.65
C SER A 621 -5.93 17.20 15.46
N ALA A 622 -5.74 15.89 15.56
CA ALA A 622 -6.55 14.97 16.36
C ALA A 622 -6.18 14.92 17.85
N HIS A 623 -5.18 15.68 18.30
CA HIS A 623 -4.83 15.73 19.73
C HIS A 623 -5.97 16.36 20.53
N TYR A 624 -6.27 15.83 21.71
CA TYR A 624 -7.44 16.25 22.51
C TYR A 624 -7.55 17.76 22.77
N SER A 625 -6.41 18.48 22.82
CA SER A 625 -6.37 19.94 23.03
C SER A 625 -6.75 20.77 21.81
N LYS A 626 -6.89 20.15 20.64
CA LYS A 626 -7.39 20.75 19.39
C LYS A 626 -8.79 20.23 19.00
N MET A 627 -9.28 19.19 19.66
CA MET A 627 -10.60 18.61 19.38
C MET A 627 -11.72 19.57 19.81
N PRO A 628 -12.68 19.91 18.92
CA PRO A 628 -13.72 20.90 19.19
C PRO A 628 -14.73 20.46 20.25
N ASN A 629 -14.79 19.16 20.53
CA ASN A 629 -15.63 18.48 21.51
C ASN A 629 -14.84 18.07 22.78
N GLN A 630 -13.71 18.71 23.07
CA GLN A 630 -12.95 18.47 24.31
C GLN A 630 -13.86 18.62 25.55
N ILE A 631 -13.83 17.63 26.43
CA ILE A 631 -14.67 17.54 27.62
C ILE A 631 -14.01 18.36 28.74
N ALA A 632 -14.72 19.36 29.25
CA ALA A 632 -14.20 20.27 30.26
C ALA A 632 -14.03 19.60 31.64
N THR A 633 -15.04 18.83 32.09
CA THR A 633 -15.04 18.16 33.39
C THR A 633 -15.07 16.65 33.19
N LEU A 634 -14.10 15.94 33.78
CA LEU A 634 -14.00 14.49 33.74
C LEU A 634 -13.94 13.93 35.17
N ASP A 635 -14.57 12.78 35.38
CA ASP A 635 -14.44 12.03 36.62
C ASP A 635 -13.23 11.08 36.53
N PHE A 636 -12.22 11.29 37.37
CA PHE A 636 -11.04 10.43 37.41
C PHE A 636 -11.22 9.24 38.36
N ASN A 637 -12.36 9.12 39.03
CA ASN A 637 -12.72 7.99 39.89
C ASN A 637 -11.58 7.58 40.85
N ASP A 638 -11.04 6.38 40.68
CA ASP A 638 -9.98 5.76 41.49
C ASP A 638 -8.56 5.95 40.94
N THR A 639 -8.38 6.76 39.89
CA THR A 639 -7.07 7.04 39.28
C THR A 639 -6.07 7.63 40.29
N PHE A 640 -6.54 8.41 41.28
CA PHE A 640 -5.69 9.04 42.29
C PHE A 640 -5.99 8.53 43.71
N PHE A 641 -4.98 7.97 44.37
CA PHE A 641 -5.04 7.61 45.79
C PHE A 641 -5.38 8.75 46.77
N SER A 642 -4.88 9.96 46.52
CA SER A 642 -5.03 11.10 47.42
C SER A 642 -4.90 12.42 46.68
N ILE A 643 -5.24 13.51 47.36
CA ILE A 643 -5.08 14.86 46.82
C ILE A 643 -3.61 15.25 46.61
N GLU A 644 -2.67 14.71 47.39
CA GLU A 644 -1.23 14.89 47.17
C GLU A 644 -0.77 14.21 45.87
N HIS A 645 -1.25 12.99 45.61
CA HIS A 645 -0.96 12.28 44.36
C HIS A 645 -1.50 13.07 43.16
N LEU A 646 -2.74 13.55 43.23
CA LEU A 646 -3.31 14.41 42.19
C LEU A 646 -2.46 15.67 41.96
N LYS A 647 -2.02 16.34 43.02
CA LYS A 647 -1.15 17.54 42.93
C LYS A 647 0.20 17.23 42.27
N THR A 648 0.86 16.13 42.61
CA THR A 648 2.14 15.75 41.97
C THR A 648 1.98 15.25 40.54
N SER A 649 0.78 14.78 40.15
CA SER A 649 0.47 14.38 38.78
C SER A 649 0.31 15.55 37.78
N PHE A 650 0.18 16.81 38.24
CA PHE A 650 0.10 17.98 37.36
C PHE A 650 1.12 19.08 37.71
N PRO A 651 2.44 18.86 37.52
CA PRO A 651 3.50 19.77 38.00
C PRO A 651 3.45 21.22 37.49
N GLY A 652 2.80 21.45 36.34
CA GLY A 652 2.67 22.77 35.71
C GLY A 652 1.33 23.48 35.95
N HIS A 653 0.49 22.98 36.85
CA HIS A 653 -0.87 23.47 37.08
C HIS A 653 -1.15 23.89 38.52
N ASN A 654 -1.97 24.92 38.68
CA ASN A 654 -2.47 25.36 39.99
C ASN A 654 -3.73 24.56 40.36
N VAL A 655 -3.63 23.67 41.35
CA VAL A 655 -4.76 22.83 41.79
C VAL A 655 -5.61 23.56 42.85
N LYS A 656 -6.84 23.93 42.48
CA LYS A 656 -7.84 24.53 43.37
C LYS A 656 -8.92 23.50 43.70
N VAL A 657 -9.05 23.12 44.97
CA VAL A 657 -10.09 22.19 45.43
C VAL A 657 -11.37 22.96 45.75
N THR A 658 -12.55 22.38 45.50
CA THR A 658 -13.85 23.00 45.80
C THR A 658 -14.25 22.95 47.29
N VAL A 659 -13.54 22.15 48.09
CA VAL A 659 -13.80 21.89 49.51
C VAL A 659 -12.54 22.21 50.32
N ASP A 660 -12.66 23.14 51.27
CA ASP A 660 -11.53 23.59 52.10
C ASP A 660 -11.09 22.58 53.17
N ASP A 661 -12.02 21.73 53.66
CA ASP A 661 -11.74 20.73 54.70
C ASP A 661 -10.84 19.60 54.17
N PRO A 662 -9.59 19.44 54.65
CA PRO A 662 -8.68 18.39 54.21
C PRO A 662 -9.22 16.97 54.43
N ALA A 663 -10.07 16.74 55.44
CA ALA A 663 -10.64 15.42 55.71
C ALA A 663 -11.62 14.95 54.62
N LEU A 664 -12.16 15.90 53.83
CA LEU A 664 -13.05 15.63 52.71
C LEU A 664 -12.33 15.63 51.35
N GLN A 665 -11.02 15.92 51.30
CA GLN A 665 -10.20 15.90 50.07
C GLN A 665 -9.73 14.47 49.72
N ILE A 666 -10.66 13.52 49.74
CA ILE A 666 -10.44 12.10 49.45
C ILE A 666 -11.04 11.70 48.09
N PRO A 667 -10.48 10.70 47.38
CA PRO A 667 -11.06 10.23 46.12
C PRO A 667 -12.43 9.58 46.30
N PRO A 668 -13.28 9.56 45.26
CA PRO A 668 -13.00 9.97 43.87
C PRO A 668 -13.00 11.48 43.61
N PHE A 669 -12.26 11.89 42.58
CA PHE A 669 -12.09 13.30 42.18
C PHE A 669 -12.59 13.56 40.76
N ARG A 670 -13.44 14.58 40.59
CA ARG A 670 -13.69 15.19 39.28
C ARG A 670 -12.72 16.34 39.08
N ILE A 671 -12.20 16.46 37.86
CA ILE A 671 -11.28 17.51 37.47
C ILE A 671 -11.89 18.29 36.32
N THR A 672 -12.03 19.61 36.51
CA THR A 672 -12.40 20.54 35.45
C THR A 672 -11.16 21.24 34.93
N PHE A 673 -10.93 21.08 33.62
CA PHE A 673 -9.85 21.69 32.85
C PHE A 673 -10.32 23.01 32.22
N PRO A 674 -9.44 24.03 32.12
CA PRO A 674 -9.79 25.30 31.47
C PRO A 674 -9.91 25.11 29.95
N VAL A 675 -11.03 25.59 29.37
CA VAL A 675 -11.31 25.48 27.93
C VAL A 675 -10.61 26.62 27.18
N ARG A 676 -9.71 26.28 26.24
CA ARG A 676 -9.14 27.25 25.28
C ARG A 676 -10.18 27.56 24.19
N ASN A 677 -10.94 28.65 24.38
CA ASN A 677 -11.99 29.09 23.45
C ASN A 677 -11.45 29.48 22.05
N GLY A 678 -11.41 28.51 21.12
CA GLY A 678 -11.00 28.68 19.72
C GLY A 678 -11.97 29.47 18.83
N LYS A 679 -12.53 30.61 19.28
CA LYS A 679 -13.32 31.51 18.41
C LYS A 679 -12.38 32.39 17.58
N GLY A 680 -12.23 32.04 16.30
CA GLY A 680 -11.28 32.67 15.39
C GLY A 680 -11.41 34.19 15.28
N LYS A 681 -10.36 34.92 15.68
CA LYS A 681 -10.09 36.28 15.22
C LYS A 681 -9.42 36.22 13.85
N LYS A 682 -9.84 37.11 12.95
CA LYS A 682 -9.29 37.20 11.58
C LYS A 682 -7.78 37.46 11.61
N ARG A 683 -7.05 36.79 10.71
CA ARG A 683 -5.62 37.01 10.42
C ARG A 683 -5.28 38.49 10.19
N LYS A 684 -4.77 39.14 11.24
CA LYS A 684 -3.73 40.16 11.24
C LYS A 684 -3.08 40.11 12.63
N ASP A 685 -1.78 40.35 12.67
CA ASP A 685 -0.93 40.39 13.86
C ASP A 685 -0.71 38.99 14.49
N ALA A 686 0.26 38.26 13.93
CA ALA A 686 0.74 36.96 14.42
C ALA A 686 2.15 37.04 15.02
N GLU A 687 2.47 38.18 15.66
CA GLU A 687 3.77 38.49 16.27
C GLU A 687 3.60 39.05 17.70
N LYS A 688 2.65 38.50 18.47
CA LYS A 688 2.62 38.65 19.92
C LYS A 688 2.45 37.27 20.56
N GLU A 689 3.45 36.91 21.34
CA GLU A 689 3.59 35.65 22.06
C GLU A 689 2.51 35.49 23.13
N ASP A 690 2.33 34.25 23.58
CA ASP A 690 1.32 33.86 24.58
C ASP A 690 1.50 34.61 25.92
N GLU A 691 0.53 35.47 26.27
CA GLU A 691 0.35 35.92 27.66
C GLU A 691 -0.25 34.76 28.49
N ASP A 692 0.66 33.98 29.07
CA ASP A 692 0.41 32.86 29.97
C ASP A 692 -0.25 33.35 31.29
N THR A 693 -1.58 33.50 31.27
CA THR A 693 -2.38 33.92 32.42
C THR A 693 -2.59 32.77 33.42
N GLU A 694 -2.47 33.03 34.73
CA GLU A 694 -2.61 31.99 35.78
C GLU A 694 -3.97 31.25 35.72
N GLU A 695 -5.03 31.93 35.27
CA GLU A 695 -6.35 31.32 35.09
C GLU A 695 -6.33 30.17 34.07
N ALA A 696 -5.47 30.23 33.04
CA ALA A 696 -5.36 29.20 32.00
C ALA A 696 -4.60 27.93 32.46
N LYS A 697 -3.94 27.97 33.63
CA LYS A 697 -3.23 26.82 34.23
C LYS A 697 -3.91 26.28 35.50
N THR A 698 -5.07 26.82 35.87
CA THR A 698 -5.80 26.39 37.07
C THR A 698 -6.68 25.19 36.80
N LEU A 699 -6.58 24.14 37.63
CA LEU A 699 -7.46 22.98 37.65
C LEU A 699 -8.43 23.09 38.82
N ILE A 700 -9.73 22.87 38.57
CA ILE A 700 -10.73 22.83 39.64
C ILE A 700 -11.01 21.36 39.96
N VAL A 701 -10.77 20.97 41.21
CA VAL A 701 -10.92 19.59 41.70
C VAL A 701 -12.10 19.50 42.65
N GLU A 702 -13.06 18.65 42.34
CA GLU A 702 -14.23 18.33 43.17
C GLU A 702 -14.09 16.91 43.74
N PRO A 703 -13.77 16.75 45.04
CA PRO A 703 -13.95 15.49 45.75
C PRO A 703 -15.45 15.15 45.83
N HIS A 704 -15.83 13.91 45.61
CA HIS A 704 -17.22 13.48 45.74
C HIS A 704 -17.34 12.06 46.31
N VAL A 705 -18.56 11.67 46.71
CA VAL A 705 -18.82 10.37 47.35
C VAL A 705 -19.44 9.41 46.35
N ILE A 706 -18.89 8.20 46.25
CA ILE A 706 -19.45 7.11 45.44
C ILE A 706 -20.86 6.77 45.96
N PRO A 707 -21.90 6.70 45.09
CA PRO A 707 -23.24 6.31 45.50
C PRO A 707 -23.28 4.95 46.22
N ASN A 708 -24.03 4.87 47.31
CA ASN A 708 -24.11 3.67 48.14
C ASN A 708 -24.77 2.51 47.36
N ARG A 709 -24.04 1.39 47.19
CA ARG A 709 -24.46 0.19 46.45
C ARG A 709 -25.16 -0.88 47.32
N GLY A 710 -25.69 -0.50 48.47
CA GLY A 710 -26.46 -1.34 49.38
C GLY A 710 -25.82 -1.55 50.76
N PRO A 711 -26.50 -2.28 51.66
CA PRO A 711 -26.10 -2.40 53.06
C PRO A 711 -24.87 -3.28 53.31
N TYR A 712 -24.34 -3.96 52.28
CA TYR A 712 -23.26 -4.94 52.41
C TYR A 712 -21.89 -4.30 52.11
N PRO A 713 -20.93 -4.30 53.07
CA PRO A 713 -19.63 -3.68 52.85
C PRO A 713 -18.81 -4.28 51.70
N TYR A 714 -19.04 -5.55 51.35
CA TYR A 714 -18.38 -6.22 50.21
C TYR A 714 -18.93 -5.81 48.83
N ASN A 715 -20.05 -5.07 48.78
CA ASN A 715 -20.55 -4.44 47.54
C ASN A 715 -19.85 -3.10 47.23
N GLN A 716 -18.88 -2.68 48.06
CA GLN A 716 -18.04 -1.54 47.72
C GLN A 716 -17.21 -1.85 46.47
N PRO A 717 -17.02 -0.87 45.58
CA PRO A 717 -16.29 -1.07 44.34
C PRO A 717 -14.83 -1.46 44.62
N LYS A 718 -14.29 -2.36 43.79
CA LYS A 718 -12.84 -2.59 43.71
C LYS A 718 -12.17 -1.27 43.30
N ARG A 719 -10.94 -1.04 43.73
CA ARG A 719 -10.20 0.21 43.44
C ARG A 719 -8.82 -0.10 42.91
N ASN A 720 -8.37 0.71 41.97
CA ASN A 720 -7.00 0.77 41.50
C ASN A 720 -5.99 0.88 42.67
N THR A 721 -4.87 0.20 42.52
CA THR A 721 -3.75 0.16 43.48
C THR A 721 -2.43 0.64 42.87
N ILE A 722 -2.46 1.29 41.71
CA ILE A 722 -1.29 1.81 41.00
C ILE A 722 -1.15 3.33 41.21
N GLN A 723 0.02 3.76 41.69
CA GLN A 723 0.36 5.18 41.77
C GLN A 723 0.96 5.64 40.44
N PHE A 724 0.10 6.14 39.55
CA PHE A 724 0.51 6.58 38.22
C PHE A 724 1.45 7.79 38.26
N THR A 725 2.49 7.77 37.43
CA THR A 725 3.35 8.94 37.19
C THR A 725 2.59 10.05 36.46
N HIS A 726 3.02 11.31 36.55
CA HIS A 726 2.40 12.41 35.81
C HIS A 726 2.31 12.15 34.29
N THR A 727 3.28 11.45 33.70
CA THR A 727 3.26 11.05 32.28
C THR A 727 2.20 9.99 31.98
N GLN A 728 2.00 9.03 32.88
CA GLN A 728 0.92 8.05 32.77
C GLN A 728 -0.46 8.70 32.98
N ILE A 729 -0.57 9.69 33.88
CA ILE A 729 -1.79 10.48 34.08
C ILE A 729 -2.13 11.31 32.84
N GLU A 730 -1.15 11.91 32.17
CA GLU A 730 -1.39 12.61 30.90
C GLU A 730 -1.89 11.64 29.80
N ALA A 731 -1.33 10.42 29.73
CA ALA A 731 -1.84 9.39 28.83
C ALA A 731 -3.28 8.94 29.18
N ILE A 732 -3.60 8.78 30.47
CA ILE A 732 -4.96 8.45 30.94
C ILE A 732 -5.95 9.58 30.60
N ARG A 733 -5.58 10.82 30.90
CA ARG A 733 -6.35 12.03 30.59
C ARG A 733 -6.60 12.17 29.09
N ALA A 734 -5.60 11.95 28.25
CA ALA A 734 -5.74 11.98 26.80
C ALA A 734 -6.67 10.85 26.31
N GLY A 735 -6.53 9.64 26.85
CA GLY A 735 -7.38 8.49 26.52
C GLY A 735 -8.85 8.65 26.95
N MET A 736 -9.15 9.46 27.96
CA MET A 736 -10.52 9.82 28.37
C MET A 736 -11.17 10.91 27.51
N GLN A 737 -10.41 11.57 26.64
CA GLN A 737 -10.88 12.67 25.79
C GLN A 737 -11.14 12.18 24.35
N PRO A 738 -12.04 12.85 23.60
CA PRO A 738 -12.13 12.63 22.16
C PRO A 738 -10.81 12.95 21.45
N GLY A 739 -10.50 12.20 20.38
CA GLY A 739 -9.33 12.41 19.53
C GLY A 739 -8.45 11.16 19.41
N LEU A 740 -7.22 11.35 18.93
CA LEU A 740 -6.19 10.33 18.82
C LEU A 740 -5.19 10.45 19.98
N THR A 741 -5.04 9.38 20.76
CA THR A 741 -4.05 9.27 21.84
C THR A 741 -3.02 8.20 21.49
N MET A 742 -1.76 8.60 21.34
CA MET A 742 -0.64 7.69 21.05
C MET A 742 0.30 7.62 22.25
N VAL A 743 0.47 6.42 22.82
CA VAL A 743 1.29 6.21 24.03
C VAL A 743 2.52 5.35 23.70
N VAL A 744 3.68 5.98 23.63
CA VAL A 744 4.97 5.28 23.46
C VAL A 744 5.47 4.81 24.83
N GLY A 745 5.23 3.53 25.14
CA GLY A 745 5.68 2.93 26.39
C GLY A 745 6.83 1.94 26.20
N PRO A 746 8.06 2.25 26.66
CA PRO A 746 9.17 1.28 26.75
C PRO A 746 8.82 0.00 27.55
N PRO A 747 9.64 -1.05 27.48
CA PRO A 747 9.46 -2.26 28.31
C PRO A 747 9.34 -1.90 29.81
N GLY A 748 8.42 -2.54 30.53
CA GLY A 748 8.21 -2.33 31.97
C GLY A 748 7.50 -1.04 32.40
N THR A 749 7.12 -0.14 31.49
CA THR A 749 6.55 1.20 31.84
C THR A 749 5.05 1.22 32.22
N GLY A 750 4.45 0.08 32.56
CA GLY A 750 3.05 0.02 33.00
C GLY A 750 2.01 0.29 31.90
N LYS A 751 2.30 -0.04 30.64
CA LYS A 751 1.35 0.13 29.50
C LYS A 751 -0.02 -0.50 29.78
N THR A 752 -0.04 -1.72 30.32
CA THR A 752 -1.27 -2.45 30.63
C THR A 752 -2.08 -1.75 31.71
N ASP A 753 -1.42 -1.21 32.75
CA ASP A 753 -2.05 -0.47 33.84
C ASP A 753 -2.68 0.85 33.36
N VAL A 754 -1.99 1.59 32.48
CA VAL A 754 -2.54 2.78 31.81
C VAL A 754 -3.77 2.42 30.97
N ALA A 755 -3.69 1.34 30.19
CA ALA A 755 -4.79 0.91 29.33
C ALA A 755 -6.05 0.52 30.13
N VAL A 756 -5.91 -0.26 31.20
CA VAL A 756 -7.08 -0.65 32.03
C VAL A 756 -7.66 0.53 32.81
N GLN A 757 -6.86 1.52 33.23
CA GLN A 757 -7.41 2.72 33.85
C GLN A 757 -8.17 3.59 32.85
N ILE A 758 -7.70 3.71 31.60
CA ILE A 758 -8.46 4.37 30.52
C ILE A 758 -9.80 3.66 30.31
N ILE A 759 -9.80 2.33 30.20
CA ILE A 759 -11.02 1.52 30.02
C ILE A 759 -11.98 1.70 31.20
N SER A 760 -11.48 1.63 32.44
CA SER A 760 -12.27 1.85 33.66
C SER A 760 -12.87 3.26 33.70
N ASN A 761 -12.08 4.29 33.38
CA ASN A 761 -12.54 5.66 33.40
C ASN A 761 -13.60 5.92 32.31
N ILE A 762 -13.42 5.40 31.09
CA ILE A 762 -14.42 5.48 30.02
C ILE A 762 -15.71 4.76 30.43
N TYR A 763 -15.62 3.55 30.96
CA TYR A 763 -16.77 2.75 31.42
C TYR A 763 -17.62 3.48 32.47
N HIS A 764 -16.98 4.22 33.39
CA HIS A 764 -17.67 4.99 34.43
C HIS A 764 -18.19 6.36 33.96
N ASN A 765 -17.48 7.06 33.08
CA ASN A 765 -17.88 8.39 32.59
C ASN A 765 -18.94 8.31 31.48
N PHE A 766 -18.90 7.28 30.65
CA PHE A 766 -19.70 7.14 29.43
C PHE A 766 -20.39 5.78 29.33
N PRO A 767 -21.31 5.44 30.25
CA PRO A 767 -21.93 4.12 30.36
C PRO A 767 -22.79 3.73 29.14
N GLU A 768 -23.12 4.68 28.25
CA GLU A 768 -23.80 4.45 26.98
C GLU A 768 -22.87 4.01 25.84
N GLN A 769 -21.55 4.14 26.01
CA GLN A 769 -20.54 3.82 24.99
C GLN A 769 -20.05 2.38 25.08
N ARG A 770 -19.36 1.91 24.03
CA ARG A 770 -18.78 0.57 23.97
C ARG A 770 -17.33 0.67 23.50
N THR A 771 -16.40 0.12 24.28
CA THR A 771 -14.97 0.14 23.96
C THR A 771 -14.57 -1.14 23.24
N LEU A 772 -14.00 -1.02 22.04
CA LEU A 772 -13.36 -2.13 21.33
C LEU A 772 -11.88 -2.20 21.70
N ILE A 773 -11.43 -3.36 22.15
CA ILE A 773 -10.02 -3.62 22.47
C ILE A 773 -9.47 -4.58 21.40
N VAL A 774 -8.36 -4.19 20.76
CA VAL A 774 -7.66 -5.00 19.75
C VAL A 774 -6.20 -5.11 20.17
N THR A 775 -5.63 -6.31 20.09
CA THR A 775 -4.19 -6.55 20.33
C THR A 775 -3.65 -7.62 19.38
N HIS A 776 -2.33 -7.69 19.24
CA HIS A 776 -1.67 -8.68 18.38
C HIS A 776 -1.67 -10.11 18.95
N SER A 777 -1.77 -10.29 20.28
CA SER A 777 -1.61 -11.62 20.90
C SER A 777 -2.65 -11.91 21.99
N ASN A 778 -3.09 -13.18 22.04
CA ASN A 778 -3.96 -13.67 23.10
C ASN A 778 -3.37 -13.41 24.52
N GLN A 779 -2.05 -13.46 24.68
CA GLN A 779 -1.38 -13.16 25.94
C GLN A 779 -1.59 -11.70 26.39
N ALA A 780 -1.56 -10.74 25.46
CA ALA A 780 -1.82 -9.33 25.78
C ALA A 780 -3.28 -9.10 26.19
N LEU A 781 -4.24 -9.79 25.55
CA LEU A 781 -5.63 -9.81 26.01
C LEU A 781 -5.75 -10.41 27.41
N ASN A 782 -5.15 -11.58 27.69
CA ASN A 782 -5.22 -12.23 29.00
C ASN A 782 -4.80 -11.27 30.12
N GLN A 783 -3.66 -10.57 29.96
CA GLN A 783 -3.15 -9.59 30.93
C GLN A 783 -4.06 -8.36 31.11
N LEU A 784 -4.76 -7.93 30.06
CA LEU A 784 -5.76 -6.85 30.16
C LEU A 784 -7.00 -7.32 30.92
N PHE A 785 -7.55 -8.50 30.58
CA PHE A 785 -8.74 -9.06 31.25
C PHE A 785 -8.48 -9.36 32.73
N GLU A 786 -7.33 -9.95 33.08
CA GLU A 786 -6.92 -10.18 34.48
C GLU A 786 -6.94 -8.89 35.31
N LYS A 787 -6.36 -7.80 34.78
CA LYS A 787 -6.36 -6.50 35.44
C LYS A 787 -7.73 -5.81 35.44
N ILE A 788 -8.54 -5.98 34.40
CA ILE A 788 -9.93 -5.52 34.35
C ILE A 788 -10.77 -6.19 35.44
N MET A 789 -10.60 -7.49 35.67
CA MET A 789 -11.26 -8.22 36.78
C MET A 789 -10.88 -7.69 38.17
N ALA A 790 -9.72 -7.03 38.32
CA ALA A 790 -9.30 -6.41 39.57
C ALA A 790 -9.92 -5.01 39.80
N LEU A 791 -10.63 -4.44 38.82
CA LEU A 791 -11.26 -3.12 38.87
C LEU A 791 -12.79 -3.19 38.98
N ASP A 792 -13.45 -2.05 39.13
CA ASP A 792 -14.91 -1.93 39.28
C ASP A 792 -15.68 -2.03 37.94
N ILE A 793 -15.43 -3.10 37.18
CA ILE A 793 -16.11 -3.36 35.91
C ILE A 793 -16.96 -4.63 36.06
N ASP A 794 -18.24 -4.56 35.71
CA ASP A 794 -19.15 -5.71 35.79
C ASP A 794 -18.83 -6.70 34.67
N GLU A 795 -18.54 -7.94 35.06
CA GLU A 795 -18.16 -9.05 34.18
C GLU A 795 -19.17 -9.27 33.04
N ARG A 796 -20.46 -8.98 33.25
CA ARG A 796 -21.50 -9.12 32.22
C ARG A 796 -21.38 -8.13 31.05
N HIS A 797 -20.55 -7.09 31.20
CA HIS A 797 -20.27 -6.11 30.15
C HIS A 797 -18.98 -6.43 29.38
N LEU A 798 -18.27 -7.49 29.77
CA LEU A 798 -17.06 -7.98 29.12
C LEU A 798 -17.41 -9.07 28.10
N LEU A 799 -16.72 -9.06 26.96
CA LEU A 799 -16.86 -10.07 25.91
C LEU A 799 -15.51 -10.24 25.20
N ARG A 800 -15.05 -11.48 25.06
CA ARG A 800 -13.89 -11.85 24.25
C ARG A 800 -14.34 -12.54 22.96
N LEU A 801 -13.60 -12.31 21.87
CA LEU A 801 -13.77 -13.00 20.59
C LEU A 801 -12.40 -13.47 20.10
N GLY A 802 -12.26 -14.73 19.69
CA GLY A 802 -11.04 -15.26 19.07
C GLY A 802 -10.83 -16.75 19.33
N HIS A 803 -10.15 -17.45 18.40
CA HIS A 803 -9.78 -18.85 18.58
C HIS A 803 -8.61 -18.98 19.57
N GLY A 804 -8.66 -19.99 20.44
CA GLY A 804 -7.83 -20.10 21.65
C GLY A 804 -8.62 -20.08 22.97
N GLU A 805 -9.91 -20.41 22.90
CA GLU A 805 -10.85 -20.52 24.04
C GLU A 805 -10.34 -21.50 25.12
N GLU A 806 -9.62 -22.55 24.70
CA GLU A 806 -9.07 -23.60 25.57
C GLU A 806 -7.82 -23.17 26.39
N GLU A 807 -7.20 -22.02 26.10
CA GLU A 807 -5.96 -21.53 26.75
C GLU A 807 -6.19 -20.44 27.82
N LEU A 808 -7.43 -20.20 28.27
CA LEU A 808 -7.70 -19.24 29.36
C LEU A 808 -7.36 -19.84 30.74
N GLU A 809 -6.16 -19.54 31.25
CA GLU A 809 -5.87 -19.57 32.70
C GLU A 809 -6.40 -18.31 33.41
N THR A 810 -7.66 -17.95 33.19
CA THR A 810 -8.38 -16.95 34.01
C THR A 810 -9.35 -17.65 34.94
N GLU A 811 -9.58 -17.12 36.15
CA GLU A 811 -10.52 -17.73 37.13
C GLU A 811 -11.97 -17.84 36.62
N LYS A 812 -12.30 -17.17 35.51
CA LYS A 812 -13.61 -17.13 34.86
C LYS A 812 -13.47 -17.12 33.35
N ASP A 813 -14.50 -17.64 32.68
CA ASP A 813 -14.64 -17.63 31.22
C ASP A 813 -15.41 -16.39 30.76
N PHE A 814 -14.95 -15.78 29.65
CA PHE A 814 -15.52 -14.59 28.99
C PHE A 814 -15.75 -14.81 27.49
N SER A 815 -15.78 -16.08 27.06
CA SER A 815 -16.20 -16.52 25.72
C SER A 815 -17.74 -16.40 25.55
N ARG A 816 -18.30 -17.01 24.49
CA ARG A 816 -19.69 -16.81 24.04
C ARG A 816 -20.65 -17.93 24.41
#